data_AF-A0A8J6VH59-F1
#
_entry.id   AF-A0A8J6VH59-F1
#
_cell.length_a   1.000
_cell.length_b   1.000
_cell.length_c   1.000
_cell.angle_alpha   90.00
_cell.angle_beta   90.00
_cell.angle_gamma   90.00
#
_symmetry.space_group_name_H-M   'P 1'
#
loop_
_entity.id
_entity.type
_entity.pdbx_description
1 polymer ?
#
loop_
_entity_poly.entity_id
_entity_poly.type
_entity_poly.pdbx_seq_one_letter_code
_entity_poly.pdbx_strand_id
1 'polypeptide(L)'
;MSDSLPQTTSSAAKTSDSTVGGAGVGDSLYPGFGNSGYDTQHYTLDLNVTDVDTSTLDATTTIEAIATQDLSSFNLDFIGFTIDEIIVNGKPAEFSRDGQELTITPADPLAEGEAFTVAVDYNGAPTQIDSVAFTFPVPTGWVIVDSGNFVLSEPDGAANYYPVNDHPLDRASYTFRVTVPESYEVAANGVLEQTVDNGDSTTYVFEARDPMVSYLTTVNIGSGFNIETSESLSGVPIRNYFAEGLPEEKLAPFDLQPEMLDYFSEIFGPYPFEVYGSVVVDAETGGALETQTLSIFGSDLLDSPTLEETIAHELSHQWFGNEVALADWSDIWLNEGFATYSEGLWIEYSRGDEALDEWVEGQYNEVATRLNQLVSPGEPPADDLFNNGVYSWGALGLHALRLEVGDDSFFDIVQTYYDRFKGGNVKTADLIAVAEEVSGQELVSFFDRWIYSGNLAPLPELGLVFPGTISGSTAGEQLVGSDDADDIIYSYKGNDVVAGGGGNDMLYGEAGNDVLRGDANRPSSGSPVGGNDILYGGAGSDRLGGKGGNDSLYGDEGNDAIWGDNGDDLLRGGRGRDLLYGGKGIDTFVIAPGEGTDVVRDFKLGEDKIGLADGLTFAQLSLGQSGKTALISFENEVLSRVNGVAGSLTSADFVAIA
;
A
#
# COMPACT_ATOMS: atom_id res chain seq x y z
N MET A 1 9.68 39.44 49.79
CA MET A 1 8.74 40.43 49.22
C MET A 1 8.64 40.14 47.74
N SER A 2 7.41 40.21 47.23
CA SER A 2 6.92 39.93 45.87
C SER A 2 7.04 38.48 45.38
N ASP A 3 6.00 37.73 45.74
CA ASP A 3 5.41 36.66 44.94
C ASP A 3 5.03 37.18 43.55
N SER A 4 5.26 36.37 42.52
CA SER A 4 4.53 36.43 41.25
C SER A 4 4.14 35.02 40.85
N LEU A 5 2.85 34.73 41.01
CA LEU A 5 2.15 33.51 40.63
C LEU A 5 2.13 33.32 39.11
N PRO A 6 2.03 32.06 38.63
CA PRO A 6 1.97 31.72 37.21
C PRO A 6 0.64 32.16 36.56
N GLN A 7 0.73 32.59 35.30
CA GLN A 7 -0.41 32.93 34.47
C GLN A 7 -1.25 31.68 34.17
N THR A 8 -2.55 31.85 34.36
CA THR A 8 -3.63 30.93 34.04
C THR A 8 -3.63 30.58 32.55
N THR A 9 -3.36 29.33 32.22
CA THR A 9 -3.78 28.73 30.95
C THR A 9 -5.30 28.64 30.95
N SER A 10 -5.93 29.35 30.02
CA SER A 10 -7.34 29.21 29.69
C SER A 10 -7.60 27.77 29.30
N SER A 11 -8.32 27.01 30.14
CA SER A 11 -8.91 25.75 29.69
C SER A 11 -9.86 26.08 28.55
N ALA A 12 -9.55 25.62 27.35
CA ALA A 12 -10.58 25.45 26.34
C ALA A 12 -11.67 24.58 26.98
N ALA A 13 -12.89 25.10 27.02
CA ALA A 13 -14.03 24.39 27.57
C ALA A 13 -14.23 23.08 26.80
N LYS A 14 -14.33 21.95 27.52
CA LYS A 14 -14.95 20.73 26.99
C LYS A 14 -16.36 21.10 26.53
N THR A 15 -16.57 21.13 25.23
CA THR A 15 -17.91 21.17 24.62
C THR A 15 -18.10 19.87 23.86
N SER A 16 -18.73 18.89 24.51
CA SER A 16 -19.60 17.93 23.82
C SER A 16 -20.58 17.35 24.85
N ASP A 17 -21.58 18.14 25.22
CA ASP A 17 -22.85 17.65 25.83
C ASP A 17 -23.69 16.86 24.80
N SER A 18 -23.04 16.16 23.83
CA SER A 18 -23.77 15.37 22.83
C SER A 18 -24.16 14.06 23.48
N THR A 19 -25.46 13.82 23.63
CA THR A 19 -25.99 12.50 24.00
C THR A 19 -26.24 11.63 22.77
N VAL A 20 -25.78 12.05 21.59
CA VAL A 20 -25.97 11.32 20.33
C VAL A 20 -24.60 10.79 19.90
N GLY A 21 -24.52 9.48 19.64
CA GLY A 21 -23.35 8.86 19.00
C GLY A 21 -23.13 9.42 17.60
N GLY A 22 -21.87 9.56 17.18
CA GLY A 22 -21.52 10.11 15.88
C GLY A 22 -21.63 9.06 14.76
N ALA A 23 -22.14 9.49 13.61
CA ALA A 23 -21.98 8.80 12.32
C ALA A 23 -20.54 9.04 11.85
N GLY A 24 -19.71 8.00 11.80
CA GLY A 24 -18.27 8.11 11.60
C GLY A 24 -17.44 8.12 12.90
N VAL A 25 -16.31 7.41 12.89
CA VAL A 25 -15.26 7.54 13.93
C VAL A 25 -14.25 8.65 13.66
N GLY A 26 -14.28 9.24 12.46
CA GLY A 26 -13.43 10.38 12.07
C GLY A 26 -12.15 10.01 11.34
N ASP A 27 -12.15 8.91 10.58
CA ASP A 27 -11.09 8.54 9.64
C ASP A 27 -10.82 9.66 8.63
N SER A 28 -9.55 9.83 8.24
CA SER A 28 -9.16 10.93 7.35
C SER A 28 -9.58 10.73 5.89
N LEU A 29 -9.61 9.48 5.40
CA LEU A 29 -10.00 9.15 4.03
C LEU A 29 -11.49 8.85 3.92
N TYR A 30 -12.05 8.18 4.93
CA TYR A 30 -13.45 7.76 4.97
C TYR A 30 -14.17 8.28 6.24
N PRO A 31 -14.46 9.59 6.34
CA PRO A 31 -15.05 10.17 7.56
C PRO A 31 -16.39 9.58 7.99
N GLY A 32 -17.08 8.83 7.12
CA GLY A 32 -18.34 8.16 7.40
C GLY A 32 -18.21 6.71 7.87
N PHE A 33 -17.00 6.14 7.93
CA PHE A 33 -16.81 4.76 8.40
C PHE A 33 -16.83 4.68 9.92
N GLY A 34 -17.43 3.60 10.42
CA GLY A 34 -17.59 3.32 11.84
C GLY A 34 -18.46 4.35 12.56
N ASN A 35 -18.55 4.18 13.87
CA ASN A 35 -19.48 4.87 14.74
C ASN A 35 -18.83 5.15 16.10
N SER A 36 -19.16 6.32 16.67
CA SER A 36 -18.62 6.72 17.98
C SER A 36 -19.66 6.68 19.09
N GLY A 37 -19.17 6.62 20.33
CA GLY A 37 -19.99 6.70 21.54
C GLY A 37 -20.21 5.36 22.25
N TYR A 38 -19.75 4.26 21.66
CA TYR A 38 -19.68 2.95 22.28
C TYR A 38 -18.42 2.20 21.81
N ASP A 39 -18.12 1.10 22.50
CA ASP A 39 -17.02 0.18 22.22
C ASP A 39 -17.62 -1.23 22.15
N THR A 40 -17.54 -1.87 20.98
CA THR A 40 -18.10 -3.22 20.80
C THR A 40 -17.21 -4.26 21.46
N GLN A 41 -17.82 -5.24 22.12
CA GLN A 41 -17.09 -6.30 22.83
C GLN A 41 -17.25 -7.66 22.12
N HIS A 42 -18.45 -7.93 21.61
CA HIS A 42 -18.76 -9.21 20.97
C HIS A 42 -19.88 -9.08 19.94
N TYR A 43 -19.75 -9.80 18.83
CA TYR A 43 -20.81 -10.05 17.86
C TYR A 43 -21.20 -11.53 17.87
N THR A 44 -22.50 -11.82 17.89
CA THR A 44 -23.04 -13.11 17.47
C THR A 44 -23.78 -12.93 16.16
N LEU A 45 -23.26 -13.52 15.09
CA LEU A 45 -23.87 -13.55 13.77
C LEU A 45 -24.63 -14.86 13.61
N ASP A 46 -25.95 -14.83 13.82
CA ASP A 46 -26.85 -15.96 13.58
C ASP A 46 -27.41 -15.84 12.16
N LEU A 47 -26.77 -16.53 11.21
CA LEU A 47 -27.03 -16.42 9.78
C LEU A 47 -27.71 -17.69 9.28
N ASN A 48 -29.01 -17.64 9.00
CA ASN A 48 -29.72 -18.74 8.35
C ASN A 48 -29.83 -18.49 6.85
N VAL A 49 -28.93 -19.10 6.08
CA VAL A 49 -28.91 -19.05 4.61
C VAL A 49 -29.94 -20.03 4.07
N THR A 50 -31.12 -19.52 3.76
CA THR A 50 -32.27 -20.33 3.32
C THR A 50 -32.15 -20.80 1.86
N ASP A 51 -31.39 -20.07 1.06
CA ASP A 51 -31.09 -20.38 -0.35
C ASP A 51 -29.70 -19.83 -0.69
N VAL A 52 -28.74 -20.72 -0.96
CA VAL A 52 -27.34 -20.38 -1.24
C VAL A 52 -27.19 -19.76 -2.64
N ASP A 53 -27.99 -20.21 -3.63
CA ASP A 53 -27.90 -19.73 -5.01
C ASP A 53 -28.31 -18.26 -5.14
N THR A 54 -29.21 -17.81 -4.25
CA THR A 54 -29.67 -16.41 -4.18
C THR A 54 -29.15 -15.66 -2.96
N SER A 55 -28.38 -16.34 -2.09
CA SER A 55 -27.97 -15.87 -0.76
C SER A 55 -29.10 -15.24 0.06
N THR A 56 -30.28 -15.84 0.02
CA THR A 56 -31.41 -15.35 0.83
C THR A 56 -31.20 -15.75 2.28
N LEU A 57 -31.09 -14.76 3.16
CA LEU A 57 -30.81 -14.86 4.58
C LEU A 57 -32.03 -14.50 5.42
N ASP A 58 -32.20 -15.22 6.51
CA ASP A 58 -32.97 -14.82 7.70
C ASP A 58 -31.94 -14.79 8.85
N ALA A 59 -31.72 -13.63 9.46
CA ALA A 59 -30.55 -13.45 10.31
C ALA A 59 -30.83 -12.54 11.51
N THR A 60 -30.10 -12.84 12.59
CA THR A 60 -30.03 -11.98 13.78
C THR A 60 -28.57 -11.69 14.09
N THR A 61 -28.22 -10.42 14.11
CA THR A 61 -26.93 -9.99 14.67
C THR A 61 -27.15 -9.47 16.08
N THR A 62 -26.50 -10.09 17.06
CA THR A 62 -26.47 -9.63 18.45
C THR A 62 -25.12 -8.99 18.75
N ILE A 63 -25.14 -7.78 19.30
CA ILE A 63 -23.98 -6.96 19.60
C ILE A 63 -23.97 -6.71 21.11
N GLU A 64 -22.86 -7.05 21.76
CA GLU A 64 -22.58 -6.67 23.14
C GLU A 64 -21.58 -5.51 23.12
N ALA A 65 -21.92 -4.39 23.76
CA ALA A 65 -21.12 -3.17 23.71
C ALA A 65 -21.13 -2.42 25.06
N ILE A 66 -20.17 -1.51 25.23
CA ILE A 66 -20.06 -0.60 26.38
C ILE A 66 -20.20 0.83 25.88
N ALA A 67 -21.14 1.60 26.43
CA ALA A 67 -21.28 3.01 26.08
C ALA A 67 -20.06 3.80 26.61
N THR A 68 -19.41 4.58 25.74
CA THR A 68 -18.25 5.42 26.11
C THR A 68 -18.65 6.86 26.47
N GLN A 69 -19.95 7.17 26.36
CA GLN A 69 -20.61 8.41 26.77
C GLN A 69 -22.10 8.14 27.05
N ASP A 70 -22.83 9.13 27.57
CA ASP A 70 -24.30 9.04 27.63
C ASP A 70 -24.89 9.02 26.21
N LEU A 71 -25.81 8.08 25.92
CA LEU A 71 -26.42 7.88 24.60
C LEU A 71 -27.96 7.86 24.66
N SER A 72 -28.58 8.86 24.05
CA SER A 72 -30.00 8.85 23.65
C SER A 72 -30.24 8.16 22.30
N SER A 73 -29.20 8.01 21.48
CA SER A 73 -29.18 7.26 20.22
C SER A 73 -27.73 6.95 19.84
N PHE A 74 -27.53 5.89 19.07
CA PHE A 74 -26.25 5.48 18.49
C PHE A 74 -26.49 4.93 17.08
N ASN A 75 -25.42 4.66 16.33
CA ASN A 75 -25.54 4.16 14.96
C ASN A 75 -24.72 2.89 14.72
N LEU A 76 -25.08 2.18 13.66
CA LEU A 76 -24.35 1.06 13.07
C LEU A 76 -24.29 1.29 11.56
N ASP A 77 -23.25 0.78 10.91
CA ASP A 77 -23.18 0.63 9.45
C ASP A 77 -23.96 -0.62 9.03
N PHE A 78 -24.90 -0.49 8.10
CA PHE A 78 -25.67 -1.61 7.57
C PHE A 78 -26.36 -1.34 6.22
N ILE A 79 -26.10 -2.21 5.24
CA ILE A 79 -26.50 -2.01 3.84
C ILE A 79 -27.53 -3.07 3.39
N GLY A 80 -28.49 -2.66 2.55
CA GLY A 80 -29.29 -3.56 1.70
C GLY A 80 -30.48 -4.29 2.34
N PHE A 81 -30.33 -4.87 3.54
CA PHE A 81 -31.34 -5.76 4.10
C PHE A 81 -32.60 -5.07 4.64
N THR A 82 -33.70 -5.81 4.67
CA THR A 82 -34.93 -5.40 5.39
C THR A 82 -34.75 -5.70 6.87
N ILE A 83 -34.94 -4.70 7.73
CA ILE A 83 -34.93 -4.88 9.19
C ILE A 83 -36.36 -5.14 9.66
N ASP A 84 -36.56 -6.23 10.39
CA ASP A 84 -37.85 -6.59 10.98
C ASP A 84 -38.04 -5.95 12.36
N GLU A 85 -37.03 -6.06 13.23
CA GLU A 85 -37.03 -5.53 14.60
C GLU A 85 -35.62 -5.18 15.06
N ILE A 86 -35.51 -4.18 15.94
CA ILE A 86 -34.29 -3.90 16.71
C ILE A 86 -34.66 -3.89 18.19
N ILE A 87 -33.91 -4.66 18.98
CA ILE A 87 -34.09 -4.79 20.43
C ILE A 87 -32.82 -4.27 21.11
N VAL A 88 -32.96 -3.26 21.99
CA VAL A 88 -31.88 -2.80 22.87
C VAL A 88 -32.23 -3.13 24.31
N ASN A 89 -31.34 -3.86 25.01
CA ASN A 89 -31.53 -4.30 26.40
C ASN A 89 -32.89 -5.01 26.64
N GLY A 90 -33.31 -5.83 25.67
CA GLY A 90 -34.57 -6.58 25.73
C GLY A 90 -35.84 -5.76 25.46
N LYS A 91 -35.72 -4.51 24.99
CA LYS A 91 -36.85 -3.64 24.64
C LYS A 91 -36.75 -3.21 23.17
N PRO A 92 -37.89 -3.11 22.45
CA PRO A 92 -37.89 -2.57 21.09
C PRO A 92 -37.32 -1.15 21.05
N ALA A 93 -36.50 -0.87 20.04
CA ALA A 93 -35.93 0.45 19.76
C ALA A 93 -36.55 1.05 18.50
N GLU A 94 -36.62 2.37 18.43
CA GLU A 94 -36.94 3.07 17.18
C GLU A 94 -35.69 3.15 16.31
N PHE A 95 -35.84 3.12 14.99
CA PHE A 95 -34.71 3.24 14.08
C PHE A 95 -35.04 4.00 12.79
N SER A 96 -34.02 4.55 12.16
CA SER A 96 -34.05 5.14 10.83
C SER A 96 -32.77 4.80 10.07
N ARG A 97 -32.83 4.78 8.74
CA ARG A 97 -31.65 4.51 7.90
C ARG A 97 -31.45 5.62 6.87
N ASP A 98 -30.21 6.05 6.68
CA ASP A 98 -29.78 6.97 5.62
C ASP A 98 -28.52 6.41 4.93
N GLY A 99 -28.68 5.86 3.72
CA GLY A 99 -27.60 5.12 3.07
C GLY A 99 -27.19 3.88 3.88
N GLN A 100 -25.91 3.78 4.23
CA GLN A 100 -25.36 2.74 5.11
C GLN A 100 -25.63 3.02 6.60
N GLU A 101 -25.97 4.25 6.98
CA GLU A 101 -26.06 4.64 8.38
C GLU A 101 -27.40 4.19 9.00
N LEU A 102 -27.36 3.32 10.00
CA LEU A 102 -28.52 2.87 10.77
C LEU A 102 -28.53 3.52 12.16
N THR A 103 -29.34 4.58 12.33
CA THR A 103 -29.53 5.23 13.62
C THR A 103 -30.55 4.49 14.47
N ILE A 104 -30.18 4.14 15.70
CA ILE A 104 -30.98 3.41 16.69
C ILE A 104 -31.24 4.32 17.90
N THR A 105 -32.51 4.45 18.27
CA THR A 105 -32.95 5.19 19.46
C THR A 105 -33.52 4.19 20.48
N PRO A 106 -32.76 3.84 21.53
CA PRO A 106 -33.24 2.91 22.55
C PRO A 106 -34.39 3.50 23.36
N ALA A 107 -35.26 2.63 23.90
CA ALA A 107 -36.41 3.04 24.71
C ALA A 107 -36.00 3.76 26.02
N ASP A 108 -34.88 3.35 26.60
CA ASP A 108 -34.21 4.02 27.71
C ASP A 108 -32.82 4.49 27.24
N PRO A 109 -32.41 5.73 27.53
CA PRO A 109 -31.05 6.19 27.25
C PRO A 109 -30.01 5.33 28.00
N LEU A 110 -28.85 5.14 27.37
CA LEU A 110 -27.71 4.42 27.92
C LEU A 110 -26.78 5.42 28.63
N ALA A 111 -26.28 5.06 29.81
CA ALA A 111 -25.31 5.90 30.53
C ALA A 111 -23.86 5.59 30.13
N GLU A 112 -22.96 6.57 30.27
CA GLU A 112 -21.52 6.33 30.15
C GLU A 112 -21.07 5.16 31.05
N GLY A 113 -20.37 4.19 30.45
CA GLY A 113 -19.91 2.96 31.09
C GLY A 113 -20.98 1.86 31.25
N GLU A 114 -22.19 2.07 30.74
CA GLU A 114 -23.24 1.04 30.72
C GLU A 114 -22.94 -0.01 29.64
N ALA A 115 -22.90 -1.27 30.05
CA ALA A 115 -22.92 -2.38 29.11
C ALA A 115 -24.35 -2.57 28.58
N PHE A 116 -24.49 -2.74 27.27
CA PHE A 116 -25.77 -2.91 26.60
C PHE A 116 -25.69 -3.96 25.50
N THR A 117 -26.85 -4.49 25.14
CA THR A 117 -27.00 -5.47 24.06
C THR A 117 -27.94 -4.94 23.00
N VAL A 118 -27.58 -5.11 21.73
CA VAL A 118 -28.41 -4.81 20.57
C VAL A 118 -28.67 -6.10 19.82
N ALA A 119 -29.91 -6.42 19.49
CA ALA A 119 -30.25 -7.48 18.55
C ALA A 119 -30.96 -6.85 17.35
N VAL A 120 -30.45 -7.10 16.16
CA VAL A 120 -31.03 -6.64 14.90
C VAL A 120 -31.47 -7.87 14.12
N ASP A 121 -32.78 -7.99 13.90
CA ASP A 121 -33.39 -9.05 13.10
C ASP A 121 -33.60 -8.52 11.68
N TYR A 122 -33.08 -9.24 10.69
CA TYR A 122 -33.12 -8.83 9.29
C TYR A 122 -33.22 -10.00 8.32
N ASN A 123 -33.80 -9.72 7.15
CA ASN A 123 -33.97 -10.71 6.10
C ASN A 123 -33.83 -10.10 4.70
N GLY A 124 -33.53 -10.96 3.73
CA GLY A 124 -33.37 -10.60 2.33
C GLY A 124 -32.12 -11.24 1.72
N ALA A 125 -31.67 -10.71 0.59
CA ALA A 125 -30.40 -11.09 -0.02
C ALA A 125 -29.46 -9.87 0.00
N PRO A 126 -28.15 -10.07 0.18
CA PRO A 126 -27.18 -8.99 0.17
C PRO A 126 -27.13 -8.35 -1.21
N THR A 127 -27.03 -7.02 -1.23
CA THR A 127 -26.82 -6.28 -2.48
C THR A 127 -25.36 -6.37 -2.87
N GLN A 128 -25.05 -6.77 -4.10
CA GLN A 128 -23.67 -6.70 -4.60
C GLN A 128 -23.25 -5.22 -4.72
N ILE A 129 -22.16 -4.84 -4.07
CA ILE A 129 -21.61 -3.48 -4.04
C ILE A 129 -20.16 -3.48 -4.52
N ASP A 130 -19.73 -2.35 -5.06
CA ASP A 130 -18.31 -2.10 -5.36
C ASP A 130 -17.70 -1.33 -4.19
N SER A 131 -16.44 -1.63 -3.83
CA SER A 131 -15.72 -0.86 -2.81
C SER A 131 -15.54 0.60 -3.25
N VAL A 132 -15.54 1.51 -2.27
CA VAL A 132 -15.16 2.90 -2.50
C VAL A 132 -13.65 3.10 -2.65
N ALA A 133 -12.85 2.12 -2.23
CA ALA A 133 -11.41 2.25 -2.07
C ALA A 133 -10.60 1.70 -3.24
N PHE A 134 -11.17 0.81 -4.04
CA PHE A 134 -10.55 0.18 -5.22
C PHE A 134 -11.56 -0.69 -5.98
N THR A 135 -11.14 -1.39 -7.03
CA THR A 135 -12.02 -2.27 -7.82
C THR A 135 -11.46 -3.69 -7.91
N PHE A 136 -12.16 -4.65 -7.29
CA PHE A 136 -11.93 -6.08 -7.50
C PHE A 136 -12.68 -6.60 -8.75
N PRO A 137 -12.28 -7.77 -9.28
CA PRO A 137 -13.09 -8.54 -10.25
C PRO A 137 -14.43 -9.03 -9.67
N VAL A 138 -14.54 -9.08 -8.34
CA VAL A 138 -15.73 -9.47 -7.59
C VAL A 138 -16.27 -8.31 -6.75
N PRO A 139 -17.57 -8.31 -6.41
CA PRO A 139 -18.14 -7.35 -5.47
C PRO A 139 -17.50 -7.42 -4.08
N THR A 140 -17.58 -6.34 -3.31
CA THR A 140 -17.12 -6.26 -1.93
C THR A 140 -18.25 -6.64 -0.96
N GLY A 141 -17.89 -7.29 0.14
CA GLY A 141 -18.80 -7.88 1.12
C GLY A 141 -19.16 -9.32 0.79
N TRP A 142 -20.46 -9.62 0.70
CA TRP A 142 -20.96 -10.97 0.44
C TRP A 142 -21.04 -11.27 -1.05
N VAL A 143 -20.21 -12.21 -1.51
CA VAL A 143 -20.07 -12.58 -2.92
C VAL A 143 -20.83 -13.86 -3.24
N ILE A 144 -21.56 -13.84 -4.35
CA ILE A 144 -22.36 -14.97 -4.85
C ILE A 144 -21.71 -15.54 -6.10
N VAL A 145 -21.39 -16.83 -6.09
CA VAL A 145 -20.82 -17.56 -7.23
C VAL A 145 -21.56 -18.88 -7.45
N ASP A 146 -21.34 -19.51 -8.60
CA ASP A 146 -22.00 -20.78 -8.94
C ASP A 146 -21.65 -21.92 -7.96
N SER A 147 -20.47 -21.84 -7.32
CA SER A 147 -19.96 -22.84 -6.37
C SER A 147 -20.43 -22.63 -4.93
N GLY A 148 -21.10 -21.50 -4.64
CA GLY A 148 -21.59 -21.13 -3.32
C GLY A 148 -21.44 -19.64 -3.01
N ASN A 149 -21.11 -19.30 -1.77
CA ASN A 149 -20.96 -17.92 -1.33
C ASN A 149 -19.65 -17.73 -0.56
N PHE A 150 -19.05 -16.56 -0.61
CA PHE A 150 -17.90 -16.20 0.23
C PHE A 150 -17.94 -14.72 0.59
N VAL A 151 -17.09 -14.30 1.54
CA VAL A 151 -17.06 -12.92 2.02
C VAL A 151 -15.65 -12.35 1.90
N LEU A 152 -15.53 -11.19 1.25
CA LEU A 152 -14.34 -10.34 1.15
C LEU A 152 -14.72 -8.92 1.51
N SER A 153 -14.29 -8.41 2.66
CA SER A 153 -14.88 -7.18 3.21
C SER A 153 -13.94 -5.99 3.33
N GLU A 154 -12.67 -6.09 2.96
CA GLU A 154 -11.77 -4.93 3.09
C GLU A 154 -12.01 -3.88 2.00
N PRO A 155 -12.06 -2.58 2.33
CA PRO A 155 -12.14 -1.98 3.68
C PRO A 155 -13.58 -1.81 4.19
N ASP A 156 -14.60 -1.95 3.32
CA ASP A 156 -15.95 -1.40 3.50
C ASP A 156 -17.09 -2.40 3.23
N GLY A 157 -16.80 -3.69 3.27
CA GLY A 157 -17.74 -4.76 2.94
C GLY A 157 -18.46 -5.42 4.11
N ALA A 158 -18.05 -5.21 5.37
CA ALA A 158 -18.64 -5.95 6.49
C ALA A 158 -20.11 -5.54 6.71
N ALA A 159 -20.39 -4.24 6.61
CA ALA A 159 -21.74 -3.67 6.63
C ALA A 159 -22.66 -4.21 5.52
N ASN A 160 -22.12 -4.87 4.50
CA ASN A 160 -22.89 -5.49 3.42
C ASN A 160 -23.71 -6.70 3.89
N TYR A 161 -23.33 -7.38 4.98
CA TYR A 161 -23.99 -8.63 5.39
C TYR A 161 -24.38 -8.71 6.86
N TYR A 162 -23.87 -7.83 7.72
CA TYR A 162 -24.33 -7.67 9.09
C TYR A 162 -24.24 -6.21 9.56
N PRO A 163 -25.08 -5.76 10.51
CA PRO A 163 -24.97 -4.44 11.11
C PRO A 163 -23.76 -4.37 12.05
N VAL A 164 -22.89 -3.39 11.85
CA VAL A 164 -21.54 -3.37 12.43
C VAL A 164 -21.07 -1.95 12.74
N ASN A 165 -20.07 -1.81 13.60
CA ASN A 165 -19.26 -0.60 13.70
C ASN A 165 -18.04 -0.74 12.74
N ASP A 166 -18.18 -0.32 11.48
CA ASP A 166 -17.26 -0.74 10.40
C ASP A 166 -15.98 0.10 10.34
N HIS A 167 -15.05 -0.12 11.28
CA HIS A 167 -13.74 0.55 11.27
C HIS A 167 -12.67 -0.22 12.05
N PRO A 168 -11.39 -0.19 11.63
CA PRO A 168 -10.25 -0.76 12.38
C PRO A 168 -10.12 -0.36 13.86
N LEU A 169 -10.72 0.77 14.27
CA LEU A 169 -10.67 1.28 15.64
C LEU A 169 -11.62 0.54 16.59
N ASP A 170 -12.63 -0.15 16.06
CA ASP A 170 -13.54 -0.99 16.83
C ASP A 170 -13.19 -2.45 16.54
N ARG A 171 -12.88 -3.21 17.59
CA ARG A 171 -12.58 -4.63 17.49
C ARG A 171 -13.43 -5.40 18.45
N ALA A 172 -13.87 -6.58 18.04
CA ALA A 172 -14.71 -7.42 18.87
C ALA A 172 -14.38 -8.89 18.67
N SER A 173 -14.76 -9.71 19.64
CA SER A 173 -14.80 -11.16 19.43
C SER A 173 -16.07 -11.55 18.66
N TYR A 174 -16.08 -12.71 18.00
CA TYR A 174 -17.18 -13.13 17.14
C TYR A 174 -17.60 -14.57 17.39
N THR A 175 -18.91 -14.79 17.45
CA THR A 175 -19.55 -16.10 17.27
C THR A 175 -20.21 -16.12 15.89
N PHE A 176 -19.81 -17.05 15.02
CA PHE A 176 -20.49 -17.30 13.75
C PHE A 176 -21.37 -18.53 13.89
N ARG A 177 -22.70 -18.35 13.92
CA ARG A 177 -23.67 -19.44 13.83
C ARG A 177 -24.29 -19.42 12.46
N VAL A 178 -23.80 -20.27 11.56
CA VAL A 178 -24.22 -20.29 10.16
C VAL A 178 -25.01 -21.55 9.89
N THR A 179 -26.28 -21.39 9.52
CA THR A 179 -27.18 -22.48 9.12
C THR A 179 -27.33 -22.49 7.60
N VAL A 180 -27.03 -23.62 6.97
CA VAL A 180 -27.09 -23.81 5.51
C VAL A 180 -27.86 -25.10 5.18
N PRO A 181 -28.41 -25.27 3.95
CA PRO A 181 -29.02 -26.54 3.55
C PRO A 181 -28.02 -27.70 3.67
N GLU A 182 -28.49 -28.92 3.94
CA GLU A 182 -27.65 -30.10 4.26
C GLU A 182 -26.53 -30.38 3.22
N SER A 183 -26.73 -29.98 1.96
CA SER A 183 -25.77 -30.15 0.87
C SER A 183 -24.59 -29.18 0.87
N TYR A 184 -24.48 -28.30 1.86
CA TYR A 184 -23.44 -27.28 1.93
C TYR A 184 -22.63 -27.37 3.23
N GLU A 185 -21.38 -26.96 3.14
CA GLU A 185 -20.43 -26.85 4.24
C GLU A 185 -20.02 -25.39 4.45
N VAL A 186 -19.57 -25.06 5.66
CA VAL A 186 -19.18 -23.71 6.04
C VAL A 186 -17.75 -23.68 6.55
N ALA A 187 -16.97 -22.68 6.13
CA ALA A 187 -15.69 -22.30 6.71
C ALA A 187 -15.74 -20.81 7.11
N ALA A 188 -15.46 -20.50 8.36
CA ALA A 188 -15.44 -19.12 8.88
C ALA A 188 -14.23 -18.89 9.81
N ASN A 189 -14.00 -17.65 10.22
CA ASN A 189 -12.98 -17.32 11.21
C ASN A 189 -13.20 -18.09 12.53
N GLY A 190 -12.12 -18.31 13.29
CA GLY A 190 -12.17 -18.91 14.62
C GLY A 190 -12.24 -20.44 14.63
N VAL A 191 -12.44 -21.02 15.81
CA VAL A 191 -12.44 -22.47 16.00
C VAL A 191 -13.85 -23.03 15.78
N LEU A 192 -13.98 -24.09 14.97
CA LEU A 192 -15.24 -24.83 14.84
C LEU A 192 -15.53 -25.60 16.14
N GLU A 193 -16.51 -25.15 16.91
CA GLU A 193 -16.90 -25.75 18.20
C GLU A 193 -18.04 -26.75 18.06
N GLN A 194 -18.96 -26.51 17.13
CA GLN A 194 -20.17 -27.30 17.01
C GLN A 194 -20.65 -27.42 15.57
N THR A 195 -21.06 -28.64 15.20
CA THR A 195 -21.85 -28.92 14.00
C THR A 195 -23.17 -29.57 14.44
N VAL A 196 -24.30 -29.02 14.02
CA VAL A 196 -25.64 -29.47 14.40
C VAL A 196 -26.41 -29.86 13.14
N ASP A 197 -26.72 -31.14 13.01
CA ASP A 197 -27.65 -31.67 12.01
C ASP A 197 -29.09 -31.37 12.46
N ASN A 198 -29.81 -30.57 11.65
CA ASN A 198 -31.21 -30.18 11.88
C ASN A 198 -32.19 -30.96 10.99
N GLY A 199 -31.72 -31.98 10.26
CA GLY A 199 -32.48 -32.73 9.27
C GLY A 199 -32.27 -32.20 7.85
N ASP A 200 -32.97 -31.14 7.46
CA ASP A 200 -32.89 -30.58 6.10
C ASP A 200 -31.83 -29.45 5.98
N SER A 201 -31.16 -29.12 7.09
CA SER A 201 -30.10 -28.10 7.19
C SER A 201 -29.06 -28.48 8.25
N THR A 202 -27.89 -27.86 8.17
CA THR A 202 -26.79 -28.03 9.13
C THR A 202 -26.39 -26.66 9.67
N THR A 203 -26.22 -26.55 10.99
CA THR A 203 -25.68 -25.35 11.65
C THR A 203 -24.23 -25.58 12.07
N TYR A 204 -23.34 -24.70 11.63
CA TYR A 204 -21.94 -24.65 12.06
C TYR A 204 -21.75 -23.49 13.03
N VAL A 205 -21.04 -23.72 14.13
CA VAL A 205 -20.73 -22.70 15.14
C VAL A 205 -19.22 -22.55 15.25
N PHE A 206 -18.72 -21.40 14.79
CA PHE A 206 -17.33 -21.00 14.94
C PHE A 206 -17.19 -19.91 16.00
N GLU A 207 -16.13 -19.98 16.78
CA GLU A 207 -15.80 -19.02 17.84
C GLU A 207 -14.44 -18.37 17.54
N ALA A 208 -14.45 -17.08 17.19
CA ALA A 208 -13.26 -16.24 17.08
C ALA A 208 -13.14 -15.40 18.36
N ARG A 209 -12.34 -15.90 19.30
CA ARG A 209 -12.26 -15.35 20.67
C ARG A 209 -11.35 -14.14 20.77
N ASP A 210 -10.34 -14.08 19.92
CA ASP A 210 -9.43 -12.96 19.83
C ASP A 210 -10.13 -11.80 19.10
N PRO A 211 -10.07 -10.55 19.62
CA PRO A 211 -10.70 -9.41 18.99
C PRO A 211 -10.24 -9.21 17.54
N MET A 212 -11.19 -8.99 16.65
CA MET A 212 -11.00 -8.88 15.21
C MET A 212 -11.62 -7.57 14.71
N VAL A 213 -11.00 -6.97 13.69
CA VAL A 213 -11.58 -5.85 12.93
C VAL A 213 -12.71 -6.35 12.03
N SER A 214 -13.78 -5.57 11.88
CA SER A 214 -14.98 -5.94 11.11
C SER A 214 -14.71 -6.49 9.71
N TYR A 215 -13.84 -5.86 8.93
CA TYR A 215 -13.55 -6.26 7.55
C TYR A 215 -12.83 -7.62 7.43
N LEU A 216 -12.19 -8.09 8.50
CA LEU A 216 -11.47 -9.36 8.55
C LEU A 216 -12.40 -10.57 8.74
N THR A 217 -13.68 -10.31 8.98
CA THR A 217 -14.71 -11.34 9.02
C THR A 217 -14.89 -12.02 7.66
N THR A 218 -15.04 -13.34 7.68
CA THR A 218 -15.36 -14.14 6.49
C THR A 218 -16.28 -15.31 6.83
N VAL A 219 -17.20 -15.59 5.93
CA VAL A 219 -18.06 -16.78 5.93
C VAL A 219 -18.04 -17.35 4.51
N ASN A 220 -17.60 -18.58 4.38
CA ASN A 220 -17.42 -19.28 3.11
C ASN A 220 -18.34 -20.50 3.10
N ILE A 221 -19.21 -20.57 2.11
CA ILE A 221 -20.22 -21.61 1.94
C ILE A 221 -19.96 -22.30 0.61
N GLY A 222 -19.63 -23.59 0.67
CA GLY A 222 -19.33 -24.39 -0.51
C GLY A 222 -20.17 -25.66 -0.53
N SER A 223 -20.37 -26.24 -1.71
CA SER A 223 -21.02 -27.56 -1.85
C SER A 223 -20.21 -28.71 -1.23
N GLY A 224 -18.94 -28.46 -0.91
CA GLY A 224 -18.05 -29.30 -0.12
C GLY A 224 -16.64 -28.72 -0.06
N PHE A 225 -15.90 -29.03 1.00
CA PHE A 225 -14.49 -28.69 1.15
C PHE A 225 -13.63 -29.95 1.35
N ASN A 226 -12.51 -30.04 0.64
CA ASN A 226 -11.39 -30.87 1.02
C ASN A 226 -10.65 -30.19 2.17
N ILE A 227 -10.87 -30.68 3.39
CA ILE A 227 -10.27 -30.10 4.60
C ILE A 227 -8.93 -30.76 4.88
N GLU A 228 -7.88 -29.95 4.92
CA GLU A 228 -6.55 -30.38 5.33
C GLU A 228 -6.20 -29.76 6.68
N THR A 229 -5.56 -30.54 7.55
CA THR A 229 -5.18 -30.07 8.89
C THR A 229 -3.72 -30.39 9.15
N SER A 230 -3.02 -29.42 9.71
CA SER A 230 -1.62 -29.51 10.12
C SER A 230 -1.42 -28.72 11.42
N GLU A 231 -0.18 -28.68 11.90
CA GLU A 231 0.18 -28.00 13.13
C GLU A 231 1.60 -27.43 12.96
N SER A 232 1.82 -26.19 13.38
CA SER A 232 3.17 -25.61 13.43
C SER A 232 4.03 -26.29 14.50
N LEU A 233 5.36 -26.11 14.46
CA LEU A 233 6.26 -26.59 15.50
C LEU A 233 6.01 -25.90 16.85
N SER A 234 5.51 -24.66 16.82
CA SER A 234 5.05 -23.92 18.00
C SER A 234 3.71 -24.41 18.57
N GLY A 235 2.99 -25.29 17.85
CA GLY A 235 1.75 -25.92 18.31
C GLY A 235 0.48 -25.17 17.92
N VAL A 236 0.54 -24.29 16.92
CA VAL A 236 -0.63 -23.60 16.36
C VAL A 236 -1.32 -24.55 15.37
N PRO A 237 -2.60 -24.90 15.59
CA PRO A 237 -3.36 -25.69 14.63
C PRO A 237 -3.58 -24.91 13.34
N ILE A 238 -3.45 -25.60 12.20
CA ILE A 238 -3.71 -25.05 10.86
C ILE A 238 -4.81 -25.88 10.19
N ARG A 239 -5.81 -25.20 9.62
CA ARG A 239 -6.97 -25.81 8.94
C ARG A 239 -7.22 -25.17 7.58
N ASN A 240 -6.91 -25.90 6.53
CA ASN A 240 -7.14 -25.46 5.16
C ASN A 240 -8.43 -26.04 4.61
N TYR A 241 -9.19 -25.21 3.88
CA TYR A 241 -10.46 -25.56 3.25
C TYR A 241 -10.34 -25.32 1.75
N PHE A 242 -10.20 -26.39 0.98
CA PHE A 242 -10.09 -26.28 -0.48
C PHE A 242 -11.41 -26.68 -1.11
N ALA A 243 -11.99 -25.82 -1.95
CA ALA A 243 -13.22 -26.16 -2.68
C ALA A 243 -13.04 -27.50 -3.42
N GLU A 244 -14.09 -28.34 -3.42
CA GLU A 244 -14.05 -29.62 -4.12
C GLU A 244 -13.74 -29.44 -5.62
N GLY A 245 -12.88 -30.32 -6.16
CA GLY A 245 -12.54 -30.34 -7.59
C GLY A 245 -11.36 -29.48 -8.00
N LEU A 246 -10.76 -28.71 -7.08
CA LEU A 246 -9.50 -28.02 -7.32
C LEU A 246 -8.34 -29.00 -7.61
N PRO A 247 -7.38 -28.63 -8.46
CA PRO A 247 -6.25 -29.50 -8.82
C PRO A 247 -5.27 -29.64 -7.64
N GLU A 248 -5.22 -30.84 -7.05
CA GLU A 248 -4.40 -31.17 -5.86
C GLU A 248 -2.91 -30.79 -6.03
N GLU A 249 -2.34 -30.95 -7.22
CA GLU A 249 -0.94 -30.60 -7.48
C GLU A 249 -0.62 -29.09 -7.36
N LYS A 250 -1.63 -28.22 -7.48
CA LYS A 250 -1.45 -26.76 -7.35
C LYS A 250 -1.62 -26.27 -5.91
N LEU A 251 -2.08 -27.13 -5.01
CA LEU A 251 -2.28 -26.79 -3.60
C LEU A 251 -1.01 -27.01 -2.76
N ALA A 252 0.02 -27.64 -3.33
CA ALA A 252 1.27 -27.95 -2.64
C ALA A 252 1.95 -26.76 -1.93
N PRO A 253 1.90 -25.50 -2.44
CA PRO A 253 2.48 -24.36 -1.71
C PRO A 253 1.86 -24.10 -0.32
N PHE A 254 0.60 -24.48 -0.09
CA PHE A 254 -0.05 -24.34 1.22
C PHE A 254 0.56 -25.28 2.29
N ASP A 255 1.30 -26.32 1.90
CA ASP A 255 2.02 -27.20 2.84
C ASP A 255 3.14 -26.47 3.60
N LEU A 256 3.57 -25.28 3.14
CA LEU A 256 4.64 -24.49 3.75
C LEU A 256 4.17 -23.62 4.92
N GLN A 257 2.86 -23.44 5.09
CA GLN A 257 2.30 -22.55 6.12
C GLN A 257 2.75 -22.85 7.56
N PRO A 258 2.90 -24.12 8.02
CA PRO A 258 3.46 -24.39 9.33
C PRO A 258 4.87 -23.81 9.52
N GLU A 259 5.73 -23.90 8.50
CA GLU A 259 7.10 -23.39 8.55
C GLU A 259 7.14 -21.86 8.48
N MET A 260 6.35 -21.25 7.59
CA MET A 260 6.19 -19.80 7.51
C MET A 260 5.70 -19.22 8.86
N LEU A 261 4.73 -19.88 9.49
CA LEU A 261 4.16 -19.44 10.77
C LEU A 261 5.22 -19.45 11.88
N ASP A 262 6.02 -20.51 11.95
CA ASP A 262 7.10 -20.61 12.95
C ASP A 262 8.21 -19.59 12.68
N TYR A 263 8.59 -19.38 11.41
CA TYR A 263 9.57 -18.37 11.02
C TYR A 263 9.11 -16.96 11.38
N PHE A 264 7.91 -16.56 10.97
CA PHE A 264 7.36 -15.25 11.32
C PHE A 264 7.17 -15.09 12.83
N SER A 265 6.81 -16.16 13.53
CA SER A 265 6.74 -16.13 14.99
C SER A 265 8.10 -15.86 15.66
N GLU A 266 9.20 -16.29 15.04
CA GLU A 266 10.56 -16.02 15.52
C GLU A 266 10.95 -14.56 15.31
N ILE A 267 10.66 -13.99 14.15
CA ILE A 267 11.13 -12.65 13.77
C ILE A 267 10.18 -11.51 14.16
N PHE A 268 8.87 -11.75 14.29
CA PHE A 268 7.88 -10.74 14.67
C PHE A 268 7.46 -10.85 16.14
N GLY A 269 7.47 -12.07 16.68
CA GLY A 269 6.94 -12.39 18.00
C GLY A 269 5.83 -13.45 17.89
N PRO A 270 5.35 -14.03 19.01
CA PRO A 270 4.44 -15.17 18.98
C PRO A 270 3.18 -14.93 18.14
N TYR A 271 2.75 -15.95 17.37
CA TYR A 271 1.48 -15.92 16.64
C TYR A 271 0.31 -15.53 17.56
N PRO A 272 -0.54 -14.56 17.15
CA PRO A 272 -1.50 -13.96 18.06
C PRO A 272 -2.78 -14.76 18.32
N PHE A 273 -3.15 -15.71 17.45
CA PHE A 273 -4.49 -16.32 17.47
C PHE A 273 -4.52 -17.82 17.80
N GLU A 274 -5.70 -18.33 18.15
CA GLU A 274 -5.91 -19.74 18.53
C GLU A 274 -5.71 -20.76 17.39
N VAL A 275 -5.89 -20.33 16.13
CA VAL A 275 -5.85 -21.18 14.93
C VAL A 275 -5.49 -20.35 13.71
N TYR A 276 -4.87 -20.97 12.72
CA TYR A 276 -4.69 -20.39 11.38
C TYR A 276 -5.23 -21.32 10.30
N GLY A 277 -5.26 -20.85 9.06
CA GLY A 277 -5.64 -21.64 7.91
C GLY A 277 -5.86 -20.78 6.68
N SER A 278 -6.16 -21.45 5.57
CA SER A 278 -6.60 -20.81 4.35
C SER A 278 -7.84 -21.45 3.77
N VAL A 279 -8.66 -20.66 3.08
CA VAL A 279 -9.76 -21.15 2.25
C VAL A 279 -9.48 -20.80 0.79
N VAL A 280 -9.48 -21.80 -0.09
CA VAL A 280 -9.40 -21.58 -1.54
C VAL A 280 -10.79 -21.81 -2.12
N VAL A 281 -11.40 -20.73 -2.60
CA VAL A 281 -12.73 -20.77 -3.22
C VAL A 281 -12.61 -21.06 -4.72
N ASP A 282 -13.58 -21.78 -5.29
CA ASP A 282 -13.65 -22.00 -6.73
C ASP A 282 -14.28 -20.78 -7.43
N ALA A 283 -13.53 -19.68 -7.45
CA ALA A 283 -13.90 -18.39 -8.05
C ALA A 283 -12.65 -17.58 -8.41
N GLU A 284 -12.75 -16.76 -9.45
CA GLU A 284 -11.74 -15.75 -9.79
C GLU A 284 -11.94 -14.52 -8.89
N THR A 285 -11.16 -14.42 -7.82
CA THR A 285 -11.30 -13.33 -6.84
C THR A 285 -10.46 -12.12 -7.20
N GLY A 286 -9.39 -12.31 -7.98
CA GLY A 286 -8.43 -11.26 -8.34
C GLY A 286 -7.33 -11.03 -7.31
N GLY A 287 -7.37 -11.70 -6.16
CA GLY A 287 -6.41 -11.50 -5.07
C GLY A 287 -6.66 -12.47 -3.92
N ALA A 288 -5.94 -12.26 -2.82
CA ALA A 288 -6.21 -12.92 -1.56
C ALA A 288 -6.59 -11.87 -0.51
N LEU A 289 -7.10 -12.31 0.63
CA LEU A 289 -7.40 -11.43 1.76
C LEU A 289 -7.05 -12.13 3.07
N GLU A 290 -6.52 -11.36 4.01
CA GLU A 290 -5.88 -11.80 5.25
C GLU A 290 -6.86 -12.17 6.36
N THR A 291 -8.12 -12.44 6.02
CA THR A 291 -9.24 -12.62 6.95
C THR A 291 -8.82 -13.45 8.17
N GLN A 292 -9.00 -12.88 9.37
CA GLN A 292 -8.30 -13.33 10.58
C GLN A 292 -8.49 -14.81 10.84
N THR A 293 -7.42 -15.55 11.13
CA THR A 293 -7.41 -17.02 11.35
C THR A 293 -7.76 -17.90 10.15
N LEU A 294 -8.16 -17.33 9.00
CA LEU A 294 -8.56 -18.07 7.80
C LEU A 294 -8.42 -17.20 6.54
N SER A 295 -7.21 -17.05 6.01
CA SER A 295 -6.96 -16.23 4.80
C SER A 295 -7.66 -16.82 3.58
N ILE A 296 -8.27 -16.00 2.73
CA ILE A 296 -9.04 -16.44 1.56
C ILE A 296 -8.28 -16.21 0.26
N PHE A 297 -8.36 -17.18 -0.65
CA PHE A 297 -7.72 -17.16 -1.96
C PHE A 297 -8.72 -17.58 -3.04
N GLY A 298 -8.67 -16.93 -4.20
CA GLY A 298 -9.37 -17.42 -5.39
C GLY A 298 -8.62 -18.54 -6.09
N SER A 299 -9.34 -19.35 -6.87
CA SER A 299 -8.76 -20.43 -7.67
C SER A 299 -7.88 -19.91 -8.82
N ASP A 300 -8.02 -18.64 -9.19
CA ASP A 300 -7.17 -17.94 -10.15
C ASP A 300 -5.71 -17.80 -9.68
N LEU A 301 -5.48 -17.72 -8.37
CA LEU A 301 -4.13 -17.62 -7.81
C LEU A 301 -3.35 -18.94 -7.85
N LEU A 302 -4.02 -20.08 -8.04
CA LEU A 302 -3.35 -21.39 -8.08
C LEU A 302 -2.38 -21.54 -9.26
N ASP A 303 -2.52 -20.71 -10.30
CA ASP A 303 -1.61 -20.65 -11.44
C ASP A 303 -0.55 -19.53 -11.31
N SER A 304 -0.58 -18.75 -10.23
CA SER A 304 0.38 -17.67 -10.01
C SER A 304 1.78 -18.24 -9.75
N PRO A 305 2.83 -17.72 -10.42
CA PRO A 305 4.22 -18.09 -10.11
C PRO A 305 4.67 -17.59 -8.73
N THR A 306 3.92 -16.68 -8.11
CA THR A 306 4.22 -16.08 -6.80
C THR A 306 3.27 -16.54 -5.69
N LEU A 307 2.53 -17.65 -5.89
CA LEU A 307 1.55 -18.12 -4.92
C LEU A 307 2.17 -18.40 -3.53
N GLU A 308 3.39 -18.90 -3.49
CA GLU A 308 4.11 -19.15 -2.22
C GLU A 308 4.33 -17.84 -1.46
N GLU A 309 4.76 -16.80 -2.16
CA GLU A 309 4.95 -15.45 -1.63
C GLU A 309 3.62 -14.84 -1.18
N THR A 310 2.54 -14.99 -1.96
CA THR A 310 1.20 -14.52 -1.55
C THR A 310 0.73 -15.25 -0.28
N ILE A 311 0.97 -16.55 -0.14
CA ILE A 311 0.64 -17.27 1.10
C ILE A 311 1.41 -16.70 2.30
N ALA A 312 2.68 -16.35 2.11
CA ALA A 312 3.50 -15.71 3.14
C ALA A 312 2.98 -14.30 3.48
N HIS A 313 2.58 -13.51 2.48
CA HIS A 313 1.95 -12.19 2.62
C HIS A 313 0.70 -12.28 3.50
N GLU A 314 -0.28 -13.11 3.13
CA GLU A 314 -1.54 -13.24 3.87
C GLU A 314 -1.38 -13.78 5.31
N LEU A 315 -0.38 -14.62 5.54
CA LEU A 315 -0.06 -15.12 6.87
C LEU A 315 0.62 -14.04 7.72
N SER A 316 1.49 -13.21 7.15
CA SER A 316 2.19 -12.16 7.90
C SER A 316 1.23 -11.07 8.40
N HIS A 317 0.15 -10.82 7.65
CA HIS A 317 -0.91 -9.92 8.05
C HIS A 317 -1.61 -10.28 9.38
N GLN A 318 -1.51 -11.55 9.80
CA GLN A 318 -2.03 -11.97 11.10
C GLN A 318 -1.36 -11.17 12.26
N TRP A 319 -0.13 -10.69 12.07
CA TRP A 319 0.52 -9.72 12.96
C TRP A 319 0.22 -8.28 12.57
N PHE A 320 0.47 -7.90 11.31
CA PHE A 320 0.40 -6.52 10.81
C PHE A 320 -0.84 -6.32 9.93
N GLY A 321 -1.87 -5.72 10.49
CA GLY A 321 -3.21 -5.62 9.90
C GLY A 321 -4.28 -6.19 10.82
N ASN A 322 -4.07 -7.41 11.31
CA ASN A 322 -5.05 -8.07 12.19
C ASN A 322 -4.81 -7.73 13.66
N GLU A 323 -3.71 -8.22 14.24
CA GLU A 323 -3.40 -8.00 15.65
C GLU A 323 -2.93 -6.55 15.91
N VAL A 324 -2.12 -6.00 15.01
CA VAL A 324 -1.74 -4.58 14.98
C VAL A 324 -2.45 -3.91 13.82
N ALA A 325 -3.68 -3.43 14.05
CA ALA A 325 -4.49 -2.78 13.02
C ALA A 325 -4.29 -1.27 12.95
N LEU A 326 -4.82 -0.64 11.92
CA LEU A 326 -4.65 0.79 11.67
C LEU A 326 -5.48 1.65 12.62
N ALA A 327 -4.99 2.84 12.93
CA ALA A 327 -5.80 3.89 13.55
C ALA A 327 -6.49 4.79 12.52
N ASP A 328 -6.03 4.78 11.27
CA ASP A 328 -6.53 5.57 10.15
C ASP A 328 -6.15 4.88 8.83
N TRP A 329 -7.06 4.83 7.86
CA TRP A 329 -6.83 4.17 6.57
C TRP A 329 -5.71 4.82 5.75
N SER A 330 -5.37 6.10 6.00
CA SER A 330 -4.22 6.73 5.35
C SER A 330 -2.87 6.08 5.70
N ASP A 331 -2.81 5.28 6.76
CA ASP A 331 -1.62 4.55 7.18
C ASP A 331 -1.58 3.09 6.65
N ILE A 332 -2.40 2.71 5.65
CA ILE A 332 -2.54 1.33 5.14
C ILE A 332 -1.23 0.65 4.71
N TRP A 333 -0.20 1.41 4.34
CA TRP A 333 1.14 0.87 4.04
C TRP A 333 1.77 0.15 5.25
N LEU A 334 1.35 0.45 6.49
CA LEU A 334 1.79 -0.29 7.67
C LEU A 334 1.31 -1.74 7.69
N ASN A 335 0.19 -2.05 7.03
CA ASN A 335 -0.25 -3.42 6.83
C ASN A 335 0.44 -3.99 5.59
N GLU A 336 0.21 -3.36 4.44
CA GLU A 336 0.59 -3.92 3.15
C GLU A 336 2.09 -3.89 2.89
N GLY A 337 2.77 -2.81 3.27
CA GLY A 337 4.22 -2.72 3.16
C GLY A 337 4.93 -3.74 4.06
N PHE A 338 4.41 -3.99 5.27
CA PHE A 338 4.93 -5.05 6.14
C PHE A 338 4.68 -6.44 5.57
N ALA A 339 3.48 -6.70 5.06
CA ALA A 339 3.15 -8.00 4.50
C ALA A 339 3.95 -8.29 3.22
N THR A 340 4.08 -7.30 2.32
CA THR A 340 4.92 -7.41 1.14
C THR A 340 6.39 -7.57 1.52
N TYR A 341 6.91 -6.84 2.50
CA TYR A 341 8.29 -7.07 2.95
C TYR A 341 8.49 -8.45 3.58
N SER A 342 7.44 -9.03 4.18
CA SER A 342 7.47 -10.40 4.71
C SER A 342 7.62 -11.46 3.61
N GLU A 343 7.19 -11.19 2.37
CA GLU A 343 7.53 -12.02 1.21
C GLU A 343 9.05 -12.06 1.01
N GLY A 344 9.70 -10.90 1.00
CA GLY A 344 11.15 -10.77 0.88
C GLY A 344 11.89 -11.48 2.02
N LEU A 345 11.41 -11.34 3.26
CA LEU A 345 11.96 -12.03 4.43
C LEU A 345 11.79 -13.55 4.34
N TRP A 346 10.67 -14.05 3.80
CA TRP A 346 10.47 -15.48 3.54
C TRP A 346 11.39 -15.99 2.44
N ILE A 347 11.56 -15.23 1.36
CA ILE A 347 12.48 -15.54 0.27
C ILE A 347 13.92 -15.61 0.78
N GLU A 348 14.34 -14.65 1.62
CA GLU A 348 15.66 -14.66 2.26
C GLU A 348 15.86 -15.93 3.09
N TYR A 349 14.90 -16.27 3.95
CA TYR A 349 14.97 -17.47 4.79
C TYR A 349 15.04 -18.77 3.97
N SER A 350 14.21 -18.90 2.94
CA SER A 350 14.04 -20.14 2.19
C SER A 350 15.04 -20.31 1.04
N ARG A 351 15.52 -19.22 0.44
CA ARG A 351 16.33 -19.19 -0.79
C ARG A 351 17.66 -18.43 -0.65
N GLY A 352 17.83 -17.63 0.41
CA GLY A 352 19.06 -16.92 0.75
C GLY A 352 19.13 -15.48 0.21
N ASP A 353 20.16 -14.74 0.64
CA ASP A 353 20.36 -13.31 0.40
C ASP A 353 20.33 -12.94 -1.10
N GLU A 354 20.89 -13.77 -1.98
CA GLU A 354 20.87 -13.52 -3.44
C GLU A 354 19.43 -13.47 -3.99
N ALA A 355 18.52 -14.27 -3.44
CA ALA A 355 17.11 -14.27 -3.84
C ALA A 355 16.34 -13.08 -3.25
N LEU A 356 16.73 -12.62 -2.06
CA LEU A 356 16.22 -11.36 -1.50
C LEU A 356 16.63 -10.18 -2.39
N ASP A 357 17.89 -10.13 -2.82
CA ASP A 357 18.38 -9.07 -3.71
C ASP A 357 17.58 -9.04 -5.03
N GLU A 358 17.34 -10.19 -5.66
CA GLU A 358 16.50 -10.30 -6.87
C GLU A 358 15.06 -9.83 -6.62
N TRP A 359 14.48 -10.15 -5.46
CA TRP A 359 13.13 -9.70 -5.10
C TRP A 359 13.07 -8.19 -4.87
N VAL A 360 14.03 -7.61 -4.13
CA VAL A 360 14.11 -6.16 -3.87
C VAL A 360 14.28 -5.40 -5.19
N GLU A 361 15.12 -5.89 -6.10
CA GLU A 361 15.26 -5.32 -7.45
C GLU A 361 13.93 -5.38 -8.22
N GLY A 362 13.20 -6.50 -8.14
CA GLY A 362 11.88 -6.65 -8.73
C GLY A 362 10.87 -5.61 -8.21
N GLN A 363 10.79 -5.45 -6.89
CA GLN A 363 9.92 -4.44 -6.25
C GLN A 363 10.32 -3.02 -6.65
N TYR A 364 11.63 -2.73 -6.70
CA TYR A 364 12.10 -1.42 -7.15
C TYR A 364 11.70 -1.11 -8.58
N ASN A 365 11.93 -2.06 -9.51
CA ASN A 365 11.59 -1.89 -10.92
C ASN A 365 10.07 -1.71 -11.13
N GLU A 366 9.25 -2.43 -10.35
CA GLU A 366 7.79 -2.29 -10.36
C GLU A 366 7.36 -0.86 -10.03
N VAL A 367 7.95 -0.25 -8.99
CA VAL A 367 7.67 1.13 -8.58
C VAL A 367 8.28 2.13 -9.56
N ALA A 368 9.56 1.99 -9.90
CA ALA A 368 10.32 2.89 -10.75
C ALA A 368 9.67 3.10 -12.13
N THR A 369 9.18 2.01 -12.74
CA THR A 369 8.51 2.06 -14.05
C THR A 369 7.14 2.72 -14.02
N ARG A 370 6.54 2.89 -12.83
CA ARG A 370 5.20 3.46 -12.61
C ARG A 370 5.20 4.71 -11.75
N LEU A 371 6.36 5.36 -11.51
CA LEU A 371 6.45 6.54 -10.65
C LEU A 371 5.49 7.68 -11.03
N ASN A 372 5.14 7.81 -12.31
CA ASN A 372 4.19 8.82 -12.77
C ASN A 372 2.71 8.46 -12.54
N GLN A 373 2.43 7.26 -12.05
CA GLN A 373 1.10 6.71 -11.78
C GLN A 373 0.89 6.39 -10.30
N LEU A 374 1.96 6.19 -9.53
CA LEU A 374 1.90 5.85 -8.12
C LEU A 374 1.98 7.09 -7.23
N VAL A 375 1.39 6.97 -6.06
CA VAL A 375 1.44 7.97 -4.98
C VAL A 375 2.30 7.40 -3.85
N SER A 376 2.91 8.29 -3.06
CA SER A 376 3.76 7.87 -1.95
C SER A 376 2.97 7.04 -0.93
N PRO A 377 3.56 5.99 -0.31
CA PRO A 377 2.84 5.07 0.56
C PRO A 377 2.10 5.74 1.74
N GLY A 378 2.63 6.85 2.25
CA GLY A 378 2.05 7.60 3.37
C GLY A 378 0.95 8.60 3.01
N GLU A 379 0.63 8.75 1.72
CA GLU A 379 -0.48 9.59 1.25
C GLU A 379 -1.31 8.85 0.18
N PRO A 380 -1.88 7.68 0.50
CA PRO A 380 -2.65 6.91 -0.47
C PRO A 380 -3.96 7.64 -0.82
N PRO A 381 -4.40 7.56 -2.09
CA PRO A 381 -5.65 8.17 -2.53
C PRO A 381 -6.84 7.34 -2.03
N ALA A 382 -7.91 8.01 -1.61
CA ALA A 382 -9.08 7.34 -1.04
C ALA A 382 -9.84 6.44 -2.04
N ASP A 383 -9.68 6.63 -3.34
CA ASP A 383 -10.31 5.83 -4.42
C ASP A 383 -9.37 4.81 -5.07
N ASP A 384 -8.13 4.70 -4.58
CA ASP A 384 -7.12 3.73 -5.01
C ASP A 384 -6.19 3.39 -3.84
N LEU A 385 -6.80 2.96 -2.73
CA LEU A 385 -6.15 2.75 -1.43
C LEU A 385 -5.07 1.66 -1.49
N PHE A 386 -5.28 0.64 -2.31
CA PHE A 386 -4.45 -0.56 -2.45
C PHE A 386 -3.59 -0.53 -3.72
N ASN A 387 -3.04 0.62 -4.07
CA ASN A 387 -2.14 0.76 -5.22
C ASN A 387 -0.71 0.24 -4.91
N ASN A 388 0.07 -0.10 -5.93
CA ASN A 388 1.43 -0.67 -5.75
C ASN A 388 2.42 0.25 -4.99
N GLY A 389 2.13 1.55 -4.80
CA GLY A 389 2.90 2.41 -3.91
C GLY A 389 2.75 1.98 -2.44
N VAL A 390 1.57 1.57 -2.02
CA VAL A 390 1.31 1.09 -0.66
C VAL A 390 2.03 -0.24 -0.38
N TYR A 391 2.08 -1.13 -1.36
CA TYR A 391 2.72 -2.46 -1.26
C TYR A 391 4.23 -2.40 -1.49
N SER A 392 4.65 -2.32 -2.76
CA SER A 392 6.05 -2.44 -3.16
C SER A 392 6.90 -1.31 -2.62
N TRP A 393 6.44 -0.05 -2.70
CA TRP A 393 7.21 1.08 -2.20
C TRP A 393 7.22 1.12 -0.65
N GLY A 394 6.11 0.76 0.00
CA GLY A 394 6.08 0.53 1.46
C GLY A 394 7.12 -0.52 1.91
N ALA A 395 7.19 -1.65 1.21
CA ALA A 395 8.15 -2.71 1.50
C ALA A 395 9.61 -2.30 1.26
N LEU A 396 9.89 -1.55 0.19
CA LEU A 396 11.20 -0.96 -0.05
C LEU A 396 11.61 0.01 1.07
N GLY A 397 10.66 0.77 1.62
CA GLY A 397 10.87 1.61 2.79
C GLY A 397 11.31 0.82 4.03
N LEU A 398 10.71 -0.35 4.28
CA LEU A 398 11.12 -1.24 5.37
C LEU A 398 12.48 -1.90 5.11
N HIS A 399 12.76 -2.29 3.87
CA HIS A 399 14.08 -2.81 3.50
C HIS A 399 15.18 -1.76 3.70
N ALA A 400 14.94 -0.52 3.25
CA ALA A 400 15.84 0.60 3.48
C ALA A 400 16.03 0.88 4.97
N LEU A 401 14.97 0.74 5.79
CA LEU A 401 15.07 0.91 7.23
C LEU A 401 15.98 -0.16 7.85
N ARG A 402 15.82 -1.42 7.41
CA ARG A 402 16.70 -2.53 7.83
C ARG A 402 18.16 -2.23 7.55
N LEU A 403 18.46 -1.67 6.38
CA LEU A 403 19.84 -1.31 6.00
C LEU A 403 20.38 -0.13 6.79
N GLU A 404 19.55 0.89 7.05
CA GLU A 404 19.94 2.08 7.82
C GLU A 404 20.26 1.75 9.29
N VAL A 405 19.45 0.89 9.92
CA VAL A 405 19.57 0.57 11.35
C VAL A 405 20.38 -0.71 11.62
N GLY A 406 20.57 -1.55 10.59
CA GLY A 406 21.17 -2.88 10.67
C GLY A 406 20.20 -3.95 11.15
N ASP A 407 20.42 -5.20 10.72
CA ASP A 407 19.55 -6.36 10.99
C ASP A 407 19.13 -6.54 12.46
N ASP A 408 20.11 -6.58 13.38
CA ASP A 408 19.83 -6.77 14.81
C ASP A 408 18.85 -5.69 15.32
N SER A 409 19.10 -4.43 14.98
CA SER A 409 18.22 -3.33 15.38
C SER A 409 16.87 -3.40 14.69
N PHE A 410 16.82 -3.81 13.41
CA PHE A 410 15.58 -3.89 12.65
C PHE A 410 14.63 -4.92 13.23
N PHE A 411 15.09 -6.14 13.49
CA PHE A 411 14.24 -7.15 14.10
C PHE A 411 13.87 -6.79 15.54
N ASP A 412 14.77 -6.14 16.31
CA ASP A 412 14.41 -5.58 17.62
C ASP A 412 13.31 -4.49 17.49
N ILE A 413 13.33 -3.66 16.44
CA ILE A 413 12.29 -2.67 16.14
C ILE A 413 10.96 -3.36 15.87
N VAL A 414 10.94 -4.32 14.96
CA VAL A 414 9.72 -5.04 14.55
C VAL A 414 9.10 -5.76 15.74
N GLN A 415 9.89 -6.50 16.53
CA GLN A 415 9.42 -7.17 17.73
C GLN A 415 8.92 -6.19 18.79
N THR A 416 9.65 -5.07 19.01
CA THR A 416 9.22 -4.04 19.97
C THR A 416 7.93 -3.35 19.53
N TYR A 417 7.77 -3.12 18.23
CA TYR A 417 6.59 -2.53 17.64
C TYR A 417 5.39 -3.46 17.84
N TYR A 418 5.50 -4.72 17.44
CA TYR A 418 4.47 -5.73 17.67
C TYR A 418 4.11 -5.87 19.16
N ASP A 419 5.09 -6.06 20.05
CA ASP A 419 4.82 -6.26 21.48
C ASP A 419 4.15 -5.06 22.15
N ARG A 420 4.41 -3.84 21.66
CA ARG A 420 3.84 -2.60 22.19
C ARG A 420 2.42 -2.37 21.72
N PHE A 421 2.09 -2.77 20.50
CA PHE A 421 0.85 -2.40 19.83
C PHE A 421 -0.10 -3.58 19.53
N LYS A 422 0.28 -4.82 19.85
CA LYS A 422 -0.62 -5.98 19.73
C LYS A 422 -1.94 -5.74 20.46
N GLY A 423 -3.05 -6.02 19.78
CA GLY A 423 -4.41 -5.75 20.24
C GLY A 423 -4.81 -4.27 20.20
N GLY A 424 -4.01 -3.41 19.55
CA GLY A 424 -4.20 -1.96 19.52
C GLY A 424 -3.90 -1.36 18.15
N ASN A 425 -4.23 -0.07 18.00
CA ASN A 425 -4.19 0.63 16.72
C ASN A 425 -2.96 1.52 16.59
N VAL A 426 -2.43 1.65 15.37
CA VAL A 426 -1.17 2.35 15.08
C VAL A 426 -1.30 3.39 13.98
N LYS A 427 -0.41 4.39 14.02
CA LYS A 427 -0.11 5.31 12.92
C LYS A 427 1.36 5.20 12.53
N THR A 428 1.74 5.76 11.38
CA THR A 428 3.15 5.76 10.94
C THR A 428 4.08 6.38 12.00
N ALA A 429 3.63 7.42 12.69
CA ALA A 429 4.38 8.07 13.76
C ALA A 429 4.76 7.13 14.92
N ASP A 430 3.97 6.08 15.18
CA ASP A 430 4.24 5.10 16.23
C ASP A 430 5.41 4.19 15.85
N LEU A 431 5.45 3.73 14.59
CA LEU A 431 6.58 2.98 14.05
C LEU A 431 7.87 3.81 14.08
N ILE A 432 7.80 5.08 13.64
CA ILE A 432 8.94 6.01 13.70
C ILE A 432 9.45 6.12 15.13
N ALA A 433 8.56 6.32 16.10
CA ALA A 433 8.95 6.46 17.50
C ALA A 433 9.63 5.20 18.06
N VAL A 434 9.15 4.00 17.71
CA VAL A 434 9.81 2.74 18.08
C VAL A 434 11.16 2.60 17.39
N ALA A 435 11.23 2.93 16.09
CA ALA A 435 12.46 2.85 15.31
C ALA A 435 13.57 3.75 15.89
N GLU A 436 13.25 5.00 16.24
CA GLU A 436 14.19 5.94 16.88
C GLU A 436 14.58 5.48 18.29
N GLU A 437 13.64 4.94 19.07
CA GLU A 437 13.90 4.45 20.42
C GLU A 437 14.90 3.28 20.43
N VAL A 438 14.68 2.29 19.57
CA VAL A 438 15.49 1.07 19.52
C VAL A 438 16.84 1.31 18.84
N SER A 439 16.84 1.99 17.68
CA SER A 439 18.08 2.25 16.93
C SER A 439 18.95 3.34 17.56
N GLY A 440 18.34 4.28 18.30
CA GLY A 440 19.01 5.49 18.79
C GLY A 440 19.33 6.52 17.68
N GLN A 441 18.76 6.36 16.49
CA GLN A 441 18.93 7.26 15.34
C GLN A 441 17.75 8.25 15.23
N GLU A 442 17.97 9.42 14.61
CA GLU A 442 16.88 10.33 14.22
C GLU A 442 16.39 9.93 12.82
N LEU A 443 15.15 9.42 12.72
CA LEU A 443 14.65 8.74 11.52
C LEU A 443 13.49 9.48 10.84
N VAL A 444 12.99 10.59 11.40
CA VAL A 444 11.92 11.38 10.75
C VAL A 444 12.25 11.72 9.29
N SER A 445 13.46 12.23 9.00
CA SER A 445 13.87 12.54 7.62
C SER A 445 14.04 11.31 6.74
N PHE A 446 14.32 10.15 7.34
CA PHE A 446 14.37 8.88 6.62
C PHE A 446 12.97 8.50 6.13
N PHE A 447 11.98 8.49 7.03
CA PHE A 447 10.59 8.16 6.69
C PHE A 447 9.96 9.22 5.77
N ASP A 448 10.25 10.50 5.96
CA ASP A 448 9.82 11.56 5.04
C ASP A 448 10.23 11.26 3.60
N ARG A 449 11.46 10.77 3.41
CA ARG A 449 11.99 10.43 2.09
C ARG A 449 11.38 9.14 1.53
N TRP A 450 11.29 8.08 2.33
CA TRP A 450 10.90 6.76 1.83
C TRP A 450 9.38 6.55 1.77
N ILE A 451 8.62 7.18 2.65
CA ILE A 451 7.18 6.94 2.80
C ILE A 451 6.34 8.12 2.32
N TYR A 452 6.81 9.36 2.48
CA TYR A 452 6.02 10.55 2.18
C TYR A 452 6.51 11.37 0.98
N SER A 453 7.71 11.11 0.47
CA SER A 453 8.21 11.86 -0.69
C SER A 453 7.66 11.26 -1.99
N GLY A 454 7.31 12.11 -2.96
CA GLY A 454 6.89 11.67 -4.30
C GLY A 454 8.01 11.14 -5.18
N ASN A 455 9.23 10.94 -4.64
CA ASN A 455 10.39 10.46 -5.39
C ASN A 455 10.93 9.18 -4.74
N LEU A 456 11.04 8.11 -5.52
CA LEU A 456 11.70 6.89 -5.07
C LEU A 456 13.20 7.14 -4.89
N ALA A 457 13.71 6.86 -3.70
CA ALA A 457 15.14 6.95 -3.40
C ALA A 457 15.93 5.91 -4.23
N PRO A 458 17.18 6.20 -4.61
CA PRO A 458 17.90 5.39 -5.59
C PRO A 458 18.32 4.00 -5.04
N LEU A 459 18.31 2.99 -5.92
CA LEU A 459 18.75 1.58 -5.71
C LEU A 459 19.96 1.32 -4.79
N PRO A 460 21.10 2.05 -4.84
CA PRO A 460 22.26 1.79 -3.99
C PRO A 460 21.98 1.90 -2.49
N GLU A 461 20.93 2.63 -2.09
CA GLU A 461 20.50 2.70 -0.69
C GLU A 461 19.80 1.41 -0.23
N LEU A 462 19.49 0.50 -1.15
CA LEU A 462 18.87 -0.81 -0.88
C LEU A 462 19.89 -1.96 -0.77
N GLY A 463 21.18 -1.66 -0.57
CA GLY A 463 22.18 -2.69 -0.26
C GLY A 463 22.50 -3.66 -1.40
N LEU A 464 21.81 -3.53 -2.54
CA LEU A 464 21.99 -4.33 -3.73
C LEU A 464 23.39 -4.14 -4.31
N VAL A 465 24.15 -5.23 -4.38
CA VAL A 465 25.43 -5.26 -5.11
C VAL A 465 25.15 -5.80 -6.51
N PHE A 466 24.83 -4.92 -7.45
CA PHE A 466 24.62 -5.35 -8.83
C PHE A 466 25.89 -5.98 -9.40
N PRO A 467 25.83 -7.12 -10.10
CA PRO A 467 26.89 -7.54 -10.99
C PRO A 467 27.02 -6.51 -12.14
N GLY A 468 27.91 -5.54 -11.96
CA GLY A 468 28.02 -4.35 -12.82
C GLY A 468 28.21 -3.04 -12.03
N THR A 469 28.07 -3.06 -10.70
CA THR A 469 28.33 -1.86 -9.88
C THR A 469 29.80 -1.47 -9.92
N ILE A 470 30.09 -0.26 -10.38
CA ILE A 470 31.43 0.32 -10.38
C ILE A 470 31.45 1.53 -9.47
N SER A 471 32.21 1.43 -8.39
CA SER A 471 32.44 2.53 -7.46
C SER A 471 33.82 3.13 -7.67
N GLY A 472 33.85 4.42 -7.97
CA GLY A 472 35.04 5.26 -7.96
C GLY A 472 35.49 5.65 -6.56
N SER A 473 36.27 6.71 -6.47
CA SER A 473 36.83 7.23 -5.22
C SER A 473 36.74 8.75 -5.15
N THR A 474 37.50 9.39 -4.26
CA THR A 474 37.55 10.86 -4.19
C THR A 474 38.57 11.48 -5.15
N ALA A 475 39.01 10.74 -6.16
CA ALA A 475 40.00 11.18 -7.14
C ALA A 475 39.36 11.15 -8.54
N GLY A 476 39.79 12.06 -9.43
CA GLY A 476 39.34 12.01 -10.81
C GLY A 476 39.83 10.75 -11.53
N GLU A 477 38.89 9.95 -12.00
CA GLU A 477 39.02 8.59 -12.50
C GLU A 477 38.41 8.43 -13.90
N GLN A 478 38.68 7.27 -14.50
CA GLN A 478 37.98 6.82 -15.71
C GLN A 478 37.28 5.51 -15.37
N LEU A 479 35.96 5.54 -15.37
CA LEU A 479 35.09 4.40 -15.06
C LEU A 479 34.37 3.98 -16.35
N VAL A 480 34.29 2.68 -16.58
CA VAL A 480 33.66 2.12 -17.78
C VAL A 480 32.93 0.85 -17.36
N GLY A 481 31.63 0.78 -17.56
CA GLY A 481 30.86 -0.44 -17.36
C GLY A 481 31.11 -1.46 -18.46
N SER A 482 30.30 -2.50 -18.42
CA SER A 482 30.35 -3.67 -19.26
C SER A 482 29.95 -3.36 -20.71
N ASP A 483 30.17 -4.31 -21.63
CA ASP A 483 29.86 -4.08 -23.05
C ASP A 483 28.38 -4.39 -23.40
N ASP A 484 27.61 -5.06 -22.53
CA ASP A 484 26.29 -5.65 -22.85
C ASP A 484 25.30 -5.75 -21.65
N ALA A 485 25.66 -5.32 -20.43
CA ALA A 485 24.80 -5.43 -19.23
C ALA A 485 24.49 -4.05 -18.66
N ASP A 486 23.34 -3.94 -18.01
CA ASP A 486 22.90 -2.73 -17.30
C ASP A 486 23.84 -2.52 -16.09
N ASP A 487 24.59 -1.42 -16.10
CA ASP A 487 25.59 -1.09 -15.09
C ASP A 487 25.15 0.10 -14.22
N ILE A 488 25.61 0.10 -12.97
CA ILE A 488 25.44 1.24 -12.07
C ILE A 488 26.81 1.78 -11.67
N ILE A 489 27.07 3.05 -11.97
CA ILE A 489 28.40 3.64 -11.79
C ILE A 489 28.35 4.89 -10.91
N TYR A 490 29.10 4.88 -9.80
CA TYR A 490 29.28 6.00 -8.89
C TYR A 490 30.69 6.57 -9.03
N SER A 491 30.87 7.81 -9.50
CA SER A 491 32.20 8.44 -9.50
C SER A 491 32.59 9.12 -8.18
N TYR A 492 31.61 9.43 -7.31
CA TYR A 492 31.83 10.17 -6.07
C TYR A 492 32.49 11.54 -6.28
N LYS A 493 33.63 11.84 -5.62
CA LYS A 493 34.24 13.17 -5.70
C LYS A 493 35.36 13.15 -6.71
N GLY A 494 35.43 14.13 -7.60
CA GLY A 494 36.53 14.16 -8.54
C GLY A 494 36.27 15.09 -9.70
N ASN A 495 36.75 14.69 -10.86
CA ASN A 495 36.46 15.29 -12.16
C ASN A 495 36.64 14.08 -13.08
N ASP A 496 35.57 13.33 -13.21
CA ASP A 496 35.57 11.94 -13.62
C ASP A 496 35.16 11.81 -15.09
N VAL A 497 35.51 10.68 -15.69
CA VAL A 497 35.03 10.30 -17.02
C VAL A 497 34.38 8.93 -16.90
N VAL A 498 33.07 8.90 -17.01
CA VAL A 498 32.25 7.70 -16.86
C VAL A 498 31.62 7.33 -18.20
N ALA A 499 31.63 6.04 -18.53
CA ALA A 499 30.84 5.47 -19.61
C ALA A 499 30.08 4.26 -19.07
N GLY A 500 28.76 4.24 -19.23
CA GLY A 500 27.89 3.14 -18.81
C GLY A 500 28.28 1.87 -19.55
N GLY A 501 28.29 1.91 -20.87
CA GLY A 501 28.76 0.77 -21.65
C GLY A 501 27.78 0.41 -22.74
N GLY A 502 27.09 -0.71 -22.56
CA GLY A 502 25.89 -1.02 -23.32
C GLY A 502 24.96 -1.84 -22.43
N GLY A 503 23.66 -1.63 -22.55
CA GLY A 503 22.72 -1.93 -21.47
C GLY A 503 22.00 -0.64 -21.11
N ASN A 504 20.98 -0.69 -20.25
CA ASN A 504 20.39 0.52 -19.68
C ASN A 504 21.15 0.87 -18.41
N ASP A 505 21.98 1.90 -18.47
CA ASP A 505 22.94 2.22 -17.44
C ASP A 505 22.47 3.36 -16.53
N MET A 506 22.91 3.32 -15.27
CA MET A 506 22.66 4.38 -14.30
C MET A 506 23.99 4.99 -13.81
N LEU A 507 24.21 6.26 -14.12
CA LEU A 507 25.48 6.94 -13.87
C LEU A 507 25.31 8.12 -12.92
N TYR A 508 26.14 8.14 -11.88
CA TYR A 508 26.16 9.20 -10.87
C TYR A 508 27.52 9.91 -10.85
N GLY A 509 27.54 11.15 -11.35
CA GLY A 509 28.69 12.06 -11.35
C GLY A 509 29.11 12.52 -9.95
N GLU A 510 28.10 12.78 -9.11
CA GLU A 510 28.25 13.18 -7.71
C GLU A 510 28.89 14.57 -7.53
N ALA A 511 30.16 14.72 -7.18
CA ALA A 511 30.73 16.05 -6.95
C ALA A 511 32.01 16.25 -7.76
N GLY A 512 32.00 17.17 -8.71
CA GLY A 512 33.07 17.29 -9.67
C GLY A 512 32.66 18.00 -10.94
N ASN A 513 33.59 18.17 -11.87
CA ASN A 513 33.25 18.54 -13.24
C ASN A 513 33.50 17.30 -14.09
N ASP A 514 32.43 16.55 -14.28
CA ASP A 514 32.44 15.18 -14.75
C ASP A 514 32.03 15.09 -16.22
N VAL A 515 32.33 13.95 -16.82
CA VAL A 515 31.95 13.60 -18.18
C VAL A 515 31.25 12.25 -18.14
N LEU A 516 29.93 12.26 -18.21
CA LEU A 516 29.10 11.06 -18.20
C LEU A 516 28.62 10.72 -19.61
N ARG A 517 28.61 9.43 -19.94
CA ARG A 517 28.09 8.90 -21.19
C ARG A 517 27.31 7.65 -20.91
N GLY A 518 26.06 7.58 -21.35
CA GLY A 518 25.27 6.36 -21.25
C GLY A 518 25.98 5.20 -21.93
N ASP A 519 26.23 5.33 -23.25
CA ASP A 519 26.99 4.30 -23.97
C ASP A 519 28.51 4.54 -24.14
N ALA A 520 29.23 3.44 -24.42
CA ALA A 520 30.62 3.44 -24.85
C ALA A 520 30.85 4.02 -26.26
N ASN A 521 31.93 4.79 -26.44
CA ASN A 521 32.39 5.25 -27.77
C ASN A 521 33.09 4.12 -28.57
N ARG A 522 32.34 3.12 -29.07
CA ARG A 522 32.95 1.99 -29.79
C ARG A 522 33.16 2.26 -31.30
N PRO A 523 34.32 1.93 -31.88
CA PRO A 523 34.53 2.05 -33.32
C PRO A 523 33.91 0.88 -34.09
N SER A 524 32.78 1.13 -34.77
CA SER A 524 32.33 0.50 -36.02
C SER A 524 32.64 -0.99 -36.26
N SER A 525 31.91 -1.93 -35.63
CA SER A 525 31.49 -3.23 -36.22
C SER A 525 30.66 -4.12 -35.26
N GLY A 526 29.63 -3.56 -34.64
CA GLY A 526 28.59 -4.30 -33.90
C GLY A 526 27.29 -3.50 -34.02
N SER A 527 26.11 -4.13 -33.84
CA SER A 527 24.82 -3.43 -33.78
C SER A 527 24.90 -2.23 -32.83
N PRO A 528 24.09 -1.17 -33.02
CA PRO A 528 23.99 -0.12 -32.02
C PRO A 528 23.57 -0.78 -30.70
N VAL A 529 24.47 -0.80 -29.72
CA VAL A 529 24.10 -0.86 -28.32
C VAL A 529 23.55 0.54 -28.06
N GLY A 530 22.27 0.58 -27.76
CA GLY A 530 21.62 1.74 -27.21
C GLY A 530 20.79 1.24 -26.04
N GLY A 531 20.99 1.87 -24.89
CA GLY A 531 20.24 1.71 -23.66
C GLY A 531 19.38 2.92 -23.41
N ASN A 532 18.33 2.76 -22.61
CA ASN A 532 17.62 3.92 -22.07
C ASN A 532 18.31 4.28 -20.75
N ASP A 533 19.27 5.19 -20.81
CA ASP A 533 20.19 5.45 -19.72
C ASP A 533 19.69 6.56 -18.80
N ILE A 534 20.10 6.52 -17.53
CA ILE A 534 19.80 7.55 -16.54
C ILE A 534 21.11 8.15 -16.03
N LEU A 535 21.33 9.44 -16.30
CA LEU A 535 22.56 10.15 -15.97
C LEU A 535 22.28 11.31 -15.01
N TYR A 536 22.94 11.31 -13.86
CA TYR A 536 22.93 12.40 -12.87
C TYR A 536 24.30 13.08 -12.80
N GLY A 537 24.37 14.35 -13.19
CA GLY A 537 25.60 15.15 -13.19
C GLY A 537 26.10 15.45 -11.79
N GLY A 538 25.20 15.66 -10.83
CA GLY A 538 25.55 16.07 -9.48
C GLY A 538 26.03 17.54 -9.42
N ALA A 539 27.01 17.83 -8.57
CA ALA A 539 27.51 19.16 -8.31
C ALA A 539 28.77 19.49 -9.12
N GLY A 540 28.67 20.42 -10.07
CA GLY A 540 29.79 21.13 -10.66
C GLY A 540 29.53 21.73 -12.03
N SER A 541 30.16 21.23 -13.08
CA SER A 541 29.95 21.76 -14.45
C SER A 541 30.25 20.64 -15.43
N ASP A 542 29.22 19.88 -15.70
CA ASP A 542 29.29 18.52 -16.17
C ASP A 542 29.00 18.42 -17.66
N ARG A 543 29.40 17.30 -18.25
CA ARG A 543 29.12 16.97 -19.65
C ARG A 543 28.42 15.63 -19.72
N LEU A 544 27.12 15.65 -20.00
CA LEU A 544 26.28 14.46 -20.07
C LEU A 544 25.95 14.15 -21.52
N GLY A 545 26.04 12.88 -21.92
CA GLY A 545 25.67 12.44 -23.27
C GLY A 545 24.97 11.10 -23.26
N GLY A 546 23.68 11.08 -23.61
CA GLY A 546 22.82 9.88 -23.57
C GLY A 546 23.33 8.80 -24.52
N LYS A 547 23.47 9.17 -25.79
CA LYS A 547 24.03 8.41 -26.94
C LYS A 547 22.93 7.76 -27.77
N GLY A 548 22.49 6.57 -27.42
CA GLY A 548 21.48 5.86 -28.20
C GLY A 548 20.45 5.24 -27.29
N GLY A 549 19.17 5.50 -27.54
CA GLY A 549 18.08 5.05 -26.68
C GLY A 549 17.39 6.25 -26.07
N ASN A 550 16.31 6.04 -25.35
CA ASN A 550 15.50 7.12 -24.79
C ASN A 550 16.02 7.45 -23.40
N ASP A 551 16.84 8.48 -23.31
CA ASP A 551 17.66 8.73 -22.13
C ASP A 551 17.03 9.76 -21.18
N SER A 552 17.30 9.66 -19.88
CA SER A 552 16.94 10.66 -18.87
C SER A 552 18.20 11.30 -18.29
N LEU A 553 18.40 12.58 -18.57
CA LEU A 553 19.63 13.31 -18.26
C LEU A 553 19.37 14.51 -17.34
N TYR A 554 20.01 14.49 -16.18
CA TYR A 554 19.87 15.49 -15.12
C TYR A 554 21.22 16.15 -14.86
N GLY A 555 21.32 17.46 -15.13
CA GLY A 555 22.55 18.24 -14.89
C GLY A 555 22.78 18.60 -13.42
N ASP A 556 21.71 18.61 -12.61
CA ASP A 556 21.72 18.92 -11.19
C ASP A 556 22.31 20.31 -10.85
N GLU A 557 23.39 20.45 -10.08
CA GLU A 557 23.92 21.76 -9.70
C GLU A 557 25.12 22.14 -10.55
N GLY A 558 25.04 23.15 -11.42
CA GLY A 558 26.20 23.48 -12.23
C GLY A 558 26.03 24.47 -13.35
N ASN A 559 26.93 24.41 -14.33
CA ASN A 559 26.66 25.00 -15.65
C ASN A 559 27.03 23.93 -16.66
N ASP A 560 26.03 23.15 -17.02
CA ASP A 560 26.20 21.84 -17.59
C ASP A 560 25.99 21.88 -19.09
N ALA A 561 26.53 20.88 -19.77
CA ALA A 561 26.31 20.67 -21.18
C ALA A 561 25.76 19.26 -21.41
N ILE A 562 24.51 19.19 -21.84
CA ILE A 562 23.74 17.95 -21.95
C ILE A 562 23.38 17.70 -23.42
N TRP A 563 23.64 16.47 -23.87
CA TRP A 563 23.32 15.97 -25.20
C TRP A 563 22.47 14.70 -25.08
N GLY A 564 21.23 14.70 -25.55
CA GLY A 564 20.41 13.48 -25.66
C GLY A 564 20.97 12.51 -26.70
N ASP A 565 21.36 13.06 -27.86
CA ASP A 565 21.91 12.36 -29.03
C ASP A 565 20.87 11.63 -29.88
N ASN A 566 20.59 10.33 -29.71
CA ASN A 566 19.55 9.64 -30.50
C ASN A 566 18.56 8.94 -29.57
N GLY A 567 17.28 9.21 -29.77
CA GLY A 567 16.19 8.69 -28.95
C GLY A 567 15.22 9.81 -28.63
N ASP A 568 14.12 9.45 -27.99
CA ASP A 568 13.17 10.43 -27.43
C ASP A 568 13.63 10.72 -25.99
N ASP A 569 14.43 11.77 -25.82
CA ASP A 569 15.19 12.00 -24.59
C ASP A 569 14.51 13.00 -23.63
N LEU A 570 14.70 12.83 -22.32
CA LEU A 570 14.31 13.80 -21.29
C LEU A 570 15.54 14.49 -20.71
N LEU A 571 15.59 15.82 -20.82
CA LEU A 571 16.74 16.63 -20.39
C LEU A 571 16.30 17.70 -19.37
N ARG A 572 16.87 17.65 -18.16
CA ARG A 572 16.70 18.68 -17.12
C ARG A 572 18.06 19.28 -16.76
N GLY A 573 18.24 20.58 -16.98
CA GLY A 573 19.49 21.29 -16.68
C GLY A 573 19.79 21.34 -15.18
N GLY A 574 18.76 21.52 -14.36
CA GLY A 574 18.94 21.72 -12.92
C GLY A 574 19.37 23.16 -12.61
N ARG A 575 20.00 23.37 -11.46
CA ARG A 575 20.45 24.70 -11.02
C ARG A 575 21.65 25.19 -11.82
N GLY A 576 21.43 26.24 -12.60
CA GLY A 576 22.47 27.12 -13.07
C GLY A 576 22.19 27.68 -14.46
N ARG A 577 23.12 27.51 -15.38
CA ARG A 577 22.96 28.04 -16.74
C ARG A 577 23.43 27.03 -17.75
N ASP A 578 22.49 26.20 -18.16
CA ASP A 578 22.82 24.96 -18.82
C ASP A 578 22.64 25.05 -20.33
N LEU A 579 23.30 24.13 -21.02
CA LEU A 579 23.32 24.05 -22.47
C LEU A 579 22.77 22.71 -22.91
N LEU A 580 21.56 22.72 -23.45
CA LEU A 580 20.82 21.50 -23.78
C LEU A 580 20.72 21.30 -25.30
N TYR A 581 20.99 20.08 -25.73
CA TYR A 581 20.83 19.60 -27.10
C TYR A 581 20.04 18.29 -27.08
N GLY A 582 18.86 18.27 -27.70
CA GLY A 582 18.04 17.04 -27.77
C GLY A 582 18.61 16.05 -28.77
N GLY A 583 18.98 16.53 -29.96
CA GLY A 583 19.48 15.66 -31.02
C GLY A 583 18.35 15.06 -31.85
N LYS A 584 18.35 13.73 -32.03
CA LYS A 584 17.41 13.01 -32.89
C LYS A 584 16.36 12.28 -32.07
N GLY A 585 15.15 12.80 -32.10
CA GLY A 585 13.93 12.14 -31.67
C GLY A 585 12.93 13.22 -31.32
N ILE A 586 11.94 12.85 -30.52
CA ILE A 586 11.01 13.75 -29.84
C ILE A 586 11.54 13.98 -28.43
N ASP A 587 12.25 15.09 -28.26
CA ASP A 587 12.98 15.38 -27.03
C ASP A 587 12.15 16.26 -26.10
N THR A 588 12.25 16.06 -24.78
CA THR A 588 11.58 16.86 -23.75
C THR A 588 12.60 17.62 -22.92
N PHE A 589 12.57 18.95 -23.00
CA PHE A 589 13.42 19.83 -22.21
C PHE A 589 12.65 20.34 -20.99
N VAL A 590 13.00 19.86 -19.80
CA VAL A 590 12.32 20.17 -18.55
C VAL A 590 12.79 21.52 -18.01
N ILE A 591 11.83 22.33 -17.54
CA ILE A 591 12.09 23.60 -16.87
C ILE A 591 11.29 23.68 -15.56
N ALA A 592 11.91 24.25 -14.53
CA ALA A 592 11.23 24.62 -13.29
C ALA A 592 11.69 26.00 -12.75
N PRO A 593 10.88 26.67 -11.91
CA PRO A 593 11.29 27.91 -11.23
C PRO A 593 12.48 27.69 -10.29
N GLY A 594 13.41 28.65 -10.22
CA GLY A 594 14.56 28.58 -9.30
C GLY A 594 15.73 27.71 -9.75
N GLU A 595 15.63 27.13 -10.95
CA GLU A 595 16.70 26.36 -11.61
C GLU A 595 17.66 27.25 -12.42
N GLY A 596 17.32 28.52 -12.67
CA GLY A 596 18.20 29.40 -13.45
C GLY A 596 17.77 29.51 -14.91
N THR A 597 18.71 29.79 -15.82
CA THR A 597 18.37 30.17 -17.21
C THR A 597 19.07 29.31 -18.25
N ASP A 598 18.35 28.35 -18.78
CA ASP A 598 18.91 27.39 -19.72
C ASP A 598 18.90 27.88 -21.17
N VAL A 599 19.71 27.22 -21.99
CA VAL A 599 19.78 27.45 -23.42
C VAL A 599 19.60 26.15 -24.18
N VAL A 600 18.39 25.92 -24.69
CA VAL A 600 18.12 24.84 -25.65
C VAL A 600 18.58 25.28 -27.05
N ARG A 601 19.31 24.43 -27.77
CA ARG A 601 20.04 24.84 -28.98
C ARG A 601 19.44 24.36 -30.30
N ASP A 602 18.77 23.22 -30.30
CA ASP A 602 18.33 22.52 -31.51
C ASP A 602 16.85 22.12 -31.50
N PHE A 603 16.05 22.74 -30.63
CA PHE A 603 14.61 22.49 -30.50
C PHE A 603 13.89 22.49 -31.86
N LYS A 604 13.20 21.39 -32.15
CA LYS A 604 12.39 21.14 -33.34
C LYS A 604 10.92 21.41 -33.02
N LEU A 605 10.46 22.60 -33.41
CA LEU A 605 9.08 23.02 -33.22
C LEU A 605 8.07 22.02 -33.82
N GLY A 606 7.13 21.55 -33.01
CA GLY A 606 6.10 20.59 -33.40
C GLY A 606 6.50 19.11 -33.25
N GLU A 607 7.77 18.84 -32.92
CA GLU A 607 8.26 17.52 -32.54
C GLU A 607 8.57 17.56 -31.04
N ASP A 608 9.65 18.23 -30.65
CA ASP A 608 10.14 18.36 -29.28
C ASP A 608 9.14 19.08 -28.34
N LYS A 609 9.29 18.83 -27.04
CA LYS A 609 8.45 19.35 -25.96
C LYS A 609 9.25 20.16 -24.94
N ILE A 610 8.57 21.12 -24.32
CA ILE A 610 9.02 21.76 -23.09
C ILE A 610 8.24 21.12 -21.93
N GLY A 611 8.96 20.43 -21.05
CA GLY A 611 8.41 19.83 -19.85
C GLY A 611 8.26 20.88 -18.74
N LEU A 612 7.07 20.95 -18.12
CA LEU A 612 6.80 21.86 -17.02
C LEU A 612 6.78 21.07 -15.71
N ALA A 613 7.81 21.24 -14.88
CA ALA A 613 7.97 20.55 -13.60
C ALA A 613 7.60 21.45 -12.41
N ASP A 614 7.60 20.88 -11.21
CA ASP A 614 7.40 21.57 -9.92
C ASP A 614 6.10 22.38 -9.86
N GLY A 615 5.01 21.79 -10.37
CA GLY A 615 3.67 22.39 -10.39
C GLY A 615 3.51 23.57 -11.37
N LEU A 616 4.49 23.80 -12.24
CA LEU A 616 4.43 24.83 -13.27
C LEU A 616 3.40 24.49 -14.34
N THR A 617 2.54 25.45 -14.70
CA THR A 617 1.52 25.28 -15.74
C THR A 617 1.73 26.26 -16.87
N PHE A 618 1.30 25.88 -18.09
CA PHE A 618 1.41 26.74 -19.26
C PHE A 618 0.75 28.11 -19.07
N ALA A 619 -0.35 28.17 -18.30
CA ALA A 619 -1.09 29.40 -18.03
C ALA A 619 -0.29 30.43 -17.21
N GLN A 620 0.72 29.98 -16.47
CA GLN A 620 1.58 30.84 -15.66
C GLN A 620 2.76 31.44 -16.44
N LEU A 621 3.00 30.99 -17.68
CA LEU A 621 4.17 31.38 -18.46
C LEU A 621 3.97 32.67 -19.24
N SER A 622 5.03 33.45 -19.31
CA SER A 622 5.18 34.57 -20.24
C SER A 622 6.15 34.18 -21.36
N LEU A 623 5.65 34.22 -22.60
CA LEU A 623 6.43 33.86 -23.79
C LEU A 623 6.88 35.12 -24.55
N GLY A 624 8.19 35.26 -24.74
CA GLY A 624 8.81 36.28 -25.60
C GLY A 624 9.45 35.66 -26.83
N GLN A 625 9.61 36.43 -27.91
CA GLN A 625 10.31 35.98 -29.11
C GLN A 625 11.38 37.00 -29.52
N SER A 626 12.58 36.52 -29.82
CA SER A 626 13.67 37.32 -30.37
C SER A 626 14.36 36.55 -31.50
N GLY A 627 14.03 36.91 -32.76
CA GLY A 627 14.54 36.20 -33.93
C GLY A 627 14.01 34.76 -33.98
N LYS A 628 14.92 33.76 -33.94
CA LYS A 628 14.59 32.33 -33.89
C LYS A 628 14.73 31.73 -32.48
N THR A 629 14.65 32.58 -31.47
CA THR A 629 14.79 32.20 -30.07
C THR A 629 13.51 32.58 -29.33
N ALA A 630 12.85 31.58 -28.74
CA ALA A 630 11.79 31.80 -27.78
C ALA A 630 12.39 32.02 -26.38
N LEU A 631 11.79 32.91 -25.62
CA LEU A 631 12.09 33.21 -24.22
C LEU A 631 10.92 32.74 -23.40
N ILE A 632 11.16 31.79 -22.50
CA ILE A 632 10.15 31.28 -21.57
C ILE A 632 10.45 31.90 -20.20
N SER A 633 9.45 32.49 -19.58
CA SER A 633 9.61 33.20 -18.31
C SER A 633 8.44 32.91 -17.37
N PHE A 634 8.73 32.83 -16.08
CA PHE A 634 7.75 32.72 -15.01
C PHE A 634 7.99 33.89 -14.05
N GLU A 635 6.94 34.65 -13.77
CA GLU A 635 7.04 35.92 -13.04
C GLU A 635 8.14 36.86 -13.57
N ASN A 636 9.21 37.09 -12.81
CA ASN A 636 10.35 37.96 -13.17
C ASN A 636 11.61 37.15 -13.56
N GLU A 637 11.51 35.84 -13.64
CA GLU A 637 12.60 34.92 -13.96
C GLU A 637 12.51 34.43 -15.41
N VAL A 638 13.66 34.34 -16.08
CA VAL A 638 13.76 33.70 -17.40
C VAL A 638 14.18 32.26 -17.17
N LEU A 639 13.27 31.32 -17.41
CA LEU A 639 13.53 29.90 -17.22
C LEU A 639 14.38 29.32 -18.34
N SER A 640 14.07 29.66 -19.60
CA SER A 640 14.82 29.09 -20.73
C SER A 640 14.82 29.96 -21.99
N ARG A 641 15.89 29.80 -22.77
CA ARG A 641 16.09 30.37 -24.12
C ARG A 641 16.10 29.23 -25.13
N VAL A 642 15.01 29.08 -25.86
CA VAL A 642 14.81 27.97 -26.80
C VAL A 642 15.13 28.41 -28.22
N ASN A 643 16.26 27.97 -28.76
CA ASN A 643 16.67 28.26 -30.13
C ASN A 643 16.09 27.23 -31.11
N GLY A 644 15.88 27.65 -32.36
CA GLY A 644 15.29 26.77 -33.39
C GLY A 644 13.81 27.06 -33.64
N VAL A 645 13.18 27.84 -32.76
CA VAL A 645 11.78 28.25 -32.85
C VAL A 645 11.61 29.37 -33.89
N ALA A 646 11.28 29.01 -35.13
CA ALA A 646 10.98 29.96 -36.20
C ALA A 646 9.55 30.56 -36.14
N GLY A 647 8.69 30.01 -35.28
CA GLY A 647 7.32 30.46 -34.99
C GLY A 647 7.12 30.93 -33.55
N SER A 648 5.91 30.79 -33.02
CA SER A 648 5.62 30.97 -31.58
C SER A 648 5.37 29.61 -30.96
N LEU A 649 5.85 29.40 -29.73
CA LEU A 649 5.42 28.26 -28.92
C LEU A 649 3.95 28.42 -28.53
N THR A 650 3.23 27.31 -28.50
CA THR A 650 1.82 27.19 -28.11
C THR A 650 1.68 26.13 -27.02
N SER A 651 0.52 26.02 -26.39
CA SER A 651 0.29 25.00 -25.35
C SER A 651 0.56 23.56 -25.82
N ALA A 652 0.52 23.28 -27.13
CA ALA A 652 0.82 21.96 -27.70
C ALA A 652 2.32 21.62 -27.68
N ASP A 653 3.18 22.61 -27.53
CA ASP A 653 4.64 22.44 -27.41
C ASP A 653 5.08 22.21 -25.96
N PHE A 654 4.14 22.19 -25.02
CA PHE A 654 4.38 21.97 -23.59
C PHE A 654 3.69 20.68 -23.13
N VAL A 655 4.30 20.04 -22.14
CA VAL A 655 3.75 18.87 -21.44
C VAL A 655 3.95 19.07 -19.95
N ALA A 656 2.98 18.68 -19.13
CA ALA A 656 3.16 18.64 -17.69
C ALA A 656 4.07 17.47 -17.35
N ILE A 657 5.08 17.72 -16.53
CA ILE A 657 5.93 16.69 -15.93
C ILE A 657 5.47 16.60 -14.48
N ALA A 658 4.94 15.42 -14.11
CA ALA A 658 4.47 15.14 -12.76
C ALA A 658 5.63 15.14 -11.78
#